data_AF-A0A293N402-F1
#
_entry.id   AF-A0A293N402-F1
#
_cell.length_a   1.000
_cell.length_b   1.000
_cell.length_c   1.000
_cell.angle_alpha   90.00
_cell.angle_beta   90.00
_cell.angle_gamma   90.00
#
_symmetry.space_group_name_H-M   'P 1'
#
loop_
_entity.id
_entity.type
_entity.pdbx_description
1 polymer ?
#
loop_
_entity_poly.entity_id
_entity_poly.type
_entity_poly.pdbx_seq_one_letter_code
_entity_poly.pdbx_strand_id
1 'polypeptide(L)'
;MAARRLVQSSRGPLNSGRPVGQLRRWCSTKTWDVSSPDYQYLQRSIINTMHFQKSLPRLPIPEVGKTCERYLAALQPILSAEEYDRTRKIVAEFHNGEAPELNKMLIAKDKANKHTSYISAPWFDMYLRSRVPVPLNFNPFMALKDDPRQGYNNQLIRATNLVVSSLRFVRSLKENVLEPVVYHLNPEKSDTKAYRRVMSFLPEMVSWYGSYFYKAFPLDMSQFKNLFCSTRIPKPGCDQLFRSPDAKHLAVLHRGHVYTVQVLDNNGNLLSPDHVLSCLAYILSDRSPPPAAAVPAMTSENRDQWAKVRAELEEQGNADALREIDSAIFALVLDEQSFRKDELTEMAHHFLHGPVTNRWFDKSFSLIVTKSGQTALNFEHSWGDGVAVLRYFNDLFDDSTRNSFVAPGAKPSGAVRASDFVQRIDFRTNPSILSSVEKALQNHQKATSPLRITPFVYPALTRDFIKQKNLSPDSATQLAFQLAFFLQYGFTPATYESCSTSAFRHGRTETVRPATMATKQCVEAFCEPGKPDPSRARALIDECSKVHNRLTKEAAMGQGFDRHLFALRLMAEERGGPLPELFRDPSYSKANHFTLSTSTLYGTSFSGGGFAAVVPDGYGLGYGSPDGYLGVLISSYHPHRDTRGFAECMKEALDRICNVLVAGDKK
;
A
#
# COMPACT_ATOMS: atom_id res chain seq x y z
N MET A 1 10.79 13.98 -17.90
CA MET A 1 11.54 13.28 -16.82
C MET A 1 10.80 13.36 -15.47
N ALA A 2 9.46 13.50 -15.44
CA ALA A 2 8.75 14.08 -14.28
C ALA A 2 7.64 13.23 -13.63
N ALA A 3 7.52 11.94 -13.94
CA ALA A 3 6.42 11.10 -13.43
C ALA A 3 6.85 10.04 -12.38
N ARG A 4 8.10 10.07 -11.92
CA ARG A 4 8.78 8.88 -11.38
C ARG A 4 9.21 8.91 -9.93
N ARG A 5 8.65 9.80 -9.10
CA ARG A 5 9.07 9.90 -7.69
C ARG A 5 7.89 10.34 -6.80
N LEU A 6 6.77 9.63 -6.85
CA LEU A 6 5.77 9.79 -5.80
C LEU A 6 6.40 9.27 -4.48
N VAL A 7 6.65 10.21 -3.56
CA VAL A 7 7.35 10.09 -2.26
C VAL A 7 8.89 10.04 -2.34
N GLN A 8 9.51 11.16 -2.75
CA GLN A 8 10.86 11.54 -2.33
C GLN A 8 10.83 12.91 -1.64
N SER A 9 10.84 12.91 -0.31
CA SER A 9 11.43 13.98 0.49
C SER A 9 12.05 13.37 1.73
N SER A 10 13.32 12.98 1.66
CA SER A 10 14.14 12.78 2.85
C SER A 10 15.45 13.54 2.69
N ARG A 11 15.74 14.28 3.76
CA ARG A 11 16.75 15.33 3.90
C ARG A 11 18.15 14.83 3.55
N GLY A 12 18.94 15.68 2.89
CA GLY A 12 20.37 15.45 2.69
C GLY A 12 21.16 15.40 4.00
N PRO A 13 22.36 14.77 3.99
CA PRO A 13 23.18 14.57 5.17
C PRO A 13 23.85 15.89 5.59
N LEU A 14 23.65 16.30 6.85
CA LEU A 14 24.47 17.35 7.46
C LEU A 14 25.77 16.72 7.96
N ASN A 15 26.86 16.99 7.24
CA ASN A 15 28.21 16.63 7.65
C ASN A 15 29.00 17.92 7.95
N SER A 16 29.41 18.12 9.20
CA SER A 16 30.57 18.94 9.56
C SER A 16 31.09 18.49 10.92
N GLY A 17 32.26 17.87 10.92
CA GLY A 17 32.87 17.21 12.06
C GLY A 17 33.25 18.13 13.22
N ARG A 18 33.19 17.56 14.43
CA ARG A 18 34.00 17.93 15.60
C ARG A 18 34.36 16.66 16.37
N PRO A 19 35.48 16.65 17.12
CA PRO A 19 36.12 15.43 17.59
C PRO A 19 35.31 14.73 18.69
N VAL A 20 35.39 13.40 18.70
CA VAL A 20 34.79 12.52 19.70
C VAL A 20 35.49 12.73 21.04
N GLY A 21 34.92 13.60 21.88
CA GLY A 21 35.18 13.62 23.31
C GLY A 21 34.24 12.62 24.00
N GLN A 22 34.82 11.67 24.74
CA GLN A 22 34.09 10.74 25.60
C GLN A 22 33.20 11.51 26.59
N LEU A 23 31.89 11.54 26.34
CA LEU A 23 30.88 11.96 27.30
C LEU A 23 30.12 10.73 27.77
N ARG A 24 30.32 10.37 29.04
CA ARG A 24 29.48 9.42 29.78
C ARG A 24 28.01 9.86 29.64
N ARG A 25 27.21 9.12 28.86
CA ARG A 25 25.77 9.34 28.73
C ARG A 25 25.08 8.85 29.99
N TRP A 26 24.69 9.78 30.84
CA TRP A 26 23.63 9.57 31.81
C TRP A 26 22.32 9.34 31.05
N CYS A 27 21.70 8.17 31.23
CA CYS A 27 20.32 7.93 30.81
C CYS A 27 19.39 8.77 31.68
N SER A 28 19.20 10.05 31.37
CA SER A 28 18.08 10.82 31.93
C SER A 28 16.81 10.44 31.16
N THR A 29 15.79 9.94 31.86
CA THR A 29 14.44 9.82 31.33
C THR A 29 13.97 11.21 30.89
N LYS A 30 13.79 11.42 29.58
CA LYS A 30 13.21 12.66 29.07
C LYS A 30 11.77 12.74 29.57
N THR A 31 11.50 13.63 30.52
CA THR A 31 10.13 13.93 30.95
C THR A 31 9.46 14.78 29.88
N TRP A 32 8.33 14.30 29.37
CA TRP A 32 7.56 15.02 28.36
C TRP A 32 6.52 15.89 29.06
N ASP A 33 6.57 17.20 28.82
CA ASP A 33 5.45 18.08 29.11
C ASP A 33 4.32 17.74 28.14
N VAL A 34 3.31 17.04 28.63
CA VAL A 34 2.18 16.59 27.83
C VAL A 34 1.34 17.75 27.31
N SER A 35 1.40 18.94 27.91
CA SER A 35 0.69 20.11 27.39
C SER A 35 1.41 20.79 26.22
N SER A 36 2.71 20.50 26.06
CA SER A 36 3.53 21.17 25.05
C SER A 36 3.14 20.79 23.61
N PRO A 37 3.20 21.74 22.67
CA PRO A 37 3.04 21.42 21.24
C PRO A 37 4.06 20.41 20.74
N ASP A 38 5.27 20.40 21.31
CA ASP A 38 6.33 19.46 20.94
C ASP A 38 5.97 18.00 21.26
N TYR A 39 5.14 17.76 22.28
CA TYR A 39 4.59 16.44 22.58
C TYR A 39 3.31 16.13 21.79
N GLN A 40 2.44 17.12 21.61
CA GLN A 40 1.12 16.90 21.05
C GLN A 40 1.12 16.71 19.52
N TYR A 41 2.05 17.34 18.81
CA TYR A 41 2.08 17.31 17.35
C TYR A 41 3.33 16.63 16.81
N LEU A 42 3.13 15.82 15.77
CA LEU A 42 4.21 15.31 14.94
C LEU A 42 4.82 16.45 14.12
N GLN A 43 3.96 17.30 13.54
CA GLN A 43 4.33 18.42 12.69
C GLN A 43 3.41 19.60 12.97
N ARG A 44 3.96 20.81 12.84
CA ARG A 44 3.21 22.07 12.86
C ARG A 44 3.56 22.89 11.62
N SER A 45 3.08 22.42 10.48
CA SER A 45 3.29 23.04 9.19
C SER A 45 2.70 24.45 9.15
N ILE A 46 3.44 25.39 8.54
CA ILE A 46 2.94 26.74 8.24
C ILE A 46 2.00 26.75 7.02
N ILE A 47 2.04 25.69 6.20
CA ILE A 47 1.07 25.48 5.14
C ILE A 47 0.03 24.49 5.67
N ASN A 48 -1.24 24.88 5.65
CA ASN A 48 -2.32 23.97 6.02
C ASN A 48 -2.26 22.67 5.23
N THR A 49 -2.49 21.51 5.86
CA THR A 49 -2.44 20.18 5.22
C THR A 49 -3.21 20.13 3.89
N MET A 50 -4.41 20.71 3.86
CA MET A 50 -5.32 20.67 2.71
C MET A 50 -5.19 21.87 1.75
N HIS A 51 -4.15 22.69 1.89
CA HIS A 51 -4.01 23.99 1.21
C HIS A 51 -4.06 23.93 -0.34
N PHE A 52 -3.57 22.84 -0.94
CA PHE A 52 -3.52 22.70 -2.39
C PHE A 52 -4.76 22.06 -3.01
N GLN A 53 -5.65 21.48 -2.19
CA GLN A 53 -6.70 20.57 -2.66
C GLN A 53 -7.73 21.27 -3.55
N LYS A 54 -8.04 22.55 -3.29
CA LYS A 54 -8.99 23.34 -4.10
C LYS A 54 -8.48 23.71 -5.49
N SER A 55 -7.17 23.72 -5.70
CA SER A 55 -6.52 24.09 -6.97
C SER A 55 -5.89 22.91 -7.72
N LEU A 56 -6.02 21.68 -7.20
CA LEU A 56 -5.56 20.49 -7.91
C LEU A 56 -6.21 20.39 -9.30
N PRO A 57 -5.42 20.04 -10.34
CA PRO A 57 -5.92 19.84 -11.69
C PRO A 57 -6.85 18.64 -11.74
N ARG A 58 -7.78 18.64 -12.70
CA ARG A 58 -8.71 17.52 -12.90
C ARG A 58 -8.00 16.39 -13.62
N LEU A 59 -8.32 15.14 -13.26
CA LEU A 59 -7.80 13.97 -13.94
C LEU A 59 -8.32 13.98 -15.40
N PRO A 60 -7.44 13.93 -16.41
CA PRO A 60 -7.88 13.95 -17.80
C PRO A 60 -8.53 12.61 -18.19
N ILE A 61 -9.45 12.66 -19.15
CA ILE A 61 -9.94 11.49 -19.88
C ILE A 61 -9.11 11.37 -21.17
N PRO A 62 -8.47 10.22 -21.45
CA PRO A 62 -7.71 10.03 -22.67
C PRO A 62 -8.57 10.11 -23.94
N GLU A 63 -7.93 10.38 -25.08
CA GLU A 63 -8.58 10.21 -26.37
C GLU A 63 -8.83 8.72 -26.67
N VAL A 64 -10.02 8.40 -27.18
CA VAL A 64 -10.42 7.01 -27.48
C VAL A 64 -9.43 6.33 -28.42
N GLY A 65 -9.00 7.00 -29.49
CA GLY A 65 -8.01 6.46 -30.43
C GLY A 65 -6.69 6.10 -29.76
N LYS A 66 -6.21 6.92 -28.82
CA LYS A 66 -5.00 6.63 -28.03
C LYS A 66 -5.22 5.49 -27.04
N THR A 67 -6.39 5.38 -26.44
CA THR A 67 -6.75 4.24 -25.60
C THR A 67 -6.76 2.93 -26.40
N CYS A 68 -7.35 2.91 -27.60
CA CYS A 68 -7.34 1.76 -28.50
C CYS A 68 -5.92 1.38 -28.94
N GLU A 69 -5.10 2.36 -29.34
CA GLU A 69 -3.69 2.16 -29.73
C GLU A 69 -2.88 1.52 -28.59
N ARG A 70 -2.99 2.07 -27.37
CA ARG A 70 -2.26 1.58 -26.19
C ARG A 70 -2.75 0.21 -25.73
N TYR A 71 -4.05 -0.07 -25.82
CA TYR A 71 -4.61 -1.38 -25.52
C TYR A 71 -4.05 -2.46 -26.45
N LEU A 72 -4.05 -2.21 -27.77
CA LEU A 72 -3.46 -3.13 -28.74
C LEU A 72 -1.96 -3.31 -28.51
N ALA A 73 -1.21 -2.23 -28.26
CA ALA A 73 0.23 -2.32 -27.97
C ALA A 73 0.54 -3.19 -26.72
N ALA A 74 -0.32 -3.17 -25.71
CA ALA A 74 -0.18 -4.01 -24.51
C ALA A 74 -0.57 -5.47 -24.73
N LEU A 75 -1.46 -5.76 -25.70
CA LEU A 75 -1.87 -7.11 -26.06
C LEU A 75 -0.89 -7.83 -26.98
N GLN A 76 -0.23 -7.09 -27.87
CA GLN A 76 0.68 -7.65 -28.87
C GLN A 76 1.72 -8.65 -28.32
N PRO A 77 2.38 -8.41 -27.17
CA PRO A 77 3.36 -9.37 -26.65
C PRO A 77 2.74 -10.64 -26.04
N ILE A 78 1.47 -10.60 -25.60
CA ILE A 78 0.82 -11.67 -24.81
C ILE A 78 -0.19 -12.52 -25.60
N LEU A 79 -0.52 -12.13 -26.84
CA LEU A 79 -1.46 -12.84 -27.71
C LEU A 79 -0.74 -13.61 -28.83
N SER A 80 -1.40 -14.65 -29.36
CA SER A 80 -1.02 -15.22 -30.66
C SER A 80 -1.29 -14.23 -31.79
N ALA A 81 -0.72 -14.47 -32.97
CA ALA A 81 -0.99 -13.66 -34.15
C ALA A 81 -2.49 -13.68 -34.52
N GLU A 82 -3.15 -14.84 -34.45
CA GLU A 82 -4.58 -14.94 -34.77
C GLU A 82 -5.46 -14.24 -33.72
N GLU A 83 -5.16 -14.42 -32.44
CA GLU A 83 -5.84 -13.73 -31.33
C GLU A 83 -5.72 -12.21 -31.51
N TYR A 84 -4.52 -11.71 -31.80
CA TYR A 84 -4.24 -10.29 -31.99
C TYR A 84 -4.96 -9.72 -33.20
N ASP A 85 -4.95 -10.42 -34.34
CA ASP A 85 -5.63 -9.97 -35.56
C ASP A 85 -7.14 -9.89 -35.38
N ARG A 86 -7.74 -10.85 -34.67
CA ARG A 86 -9.15 -10.80 -34.30
C ARG A 86 -9.44 -9.59 -33.41
N THR A 87 -8.69 -9.42 -32.32
CA THR A 87 -8.89 -8.29 -31.39
C THR A 87 -8.68 -6.94 -32.08
N ARG A 88 -7.74 -6.83 -33.02
CA ARG A 88 -7.53 -5.60 -33.81
C ARG A 88 -8.78 -5.20 -34.59
N LYS A 89 -9.49 -6.17 -35.19
CA LYS A 89 -10.76 -5.91 -35.90
C LYS A 89 -11.85 -5.44 -34.93
N ILE A 90 -12.01 -6.14 -33.81
CA ILE A 90 -12.97 -5.77 -32.75
C ILE A 90 -12.68 -4.37 -32.20
N VAL A 91 -11.41 -4.02 -31.98
CA VAL A 91 -11.02 -2.68 -31.51
C VAL A 91 -11.31 -1.61 -32.56
N ALA A 92 -11.10 -1.89 -33.85
CA ALA A 92 -11.42 -0.96 -34.92
C ALA A 92 -12.94 -0.73 -35.03
N GLU A 93 -13.75 -1.78 -34.92
CA GLU A 93 -15.21 -1.70 -34.90
C GLU A 93 -15.71 -0.93 -33.67
N PHE A 94 -15.14 -1.21 -32.48
CA PHE A 94 -15.47 -0.46 -31.26
C PHE A 94 -15.12 1.03 -31.40
N HIS A 95 -13.92 1.34 -31.91
CA HIS A 95 -13.45 2.72 -32.11
C HIS A 95 -14.35 3.52 -33.06
N ASN A 96 -14.79 2.90 -34.16
CA ASN A 96 -15.61 3.54 -35.18
C ASN A 96 -17.12 3.45 -34.89
N GLY A 97 -17.53 2.58 -33.97
CA GLY A 97 -18.92 2.34 -33.60
C GLY A 97 -19.28 2.98 -32.26
N GLU A 98 -19.28 2.17 -31.19
CA GLU A 98 -19.89 2.54 -29.91
C GLU A 98 -18.99 3.46 -29.03
N ALA A 99 -17.67 3.39 -29.19
CA ALA A 99 -16.74 4.10 -28.29
C ALA A 99 -16.91 5.64 -28.28
N PRO A 100 -17.15 6.34 -29.41
CA PRO A 100 -17.37 7.78 -29.41
C PRO A 100 -18.60 8.19 -28.59
N GLU A 101 -19.68 7.42 -28.65
CA GLU A 101 -20.90 7.70 -27.87
C GLU A 101 -20.64 7.49 -26.37
N LEU A 102 -20.06 6.35 -25.99
CA LEU A 102 -19.73 6.03 -24.60
C LEU A 102 -18.76 7.06 -24.01
N ASN A 103 -17.77 7.51 -24.78
CA ASN A 103 -16.84 8.54 -24.33
C ASN A 103 -17.50 9.91 -24.22
N LYS A 104 -18.45 10.25 -25.11
CA LYS A 104 -19.27 11.47 -24.99
C LYS A 104 -20.09 11.46 -23.70
N MET A 105 -20.68 10.32 -23.34
CA MET A 105 -21.39 10.14 -22.06
C MET A 105 -20.44 10.32 -20.87
N LEU A 106 -19.26 9.68 -20.90
CA LEU A 106 -18.24 9.80 -19.85
C LEU A 106 -17.79 11.25 -19.66
N ILE A 107 -17.48 11.97 -20.75
CA ILE A 107 -17.07 13.38 -20.72
C ILE A 107 -18.21 14.27 -20.19
N ALA A 108 -19.46 14.00 -20.56
CA ALA A 108 -20.60 14.76 -20.03
C ALA A 108 -20.73 14.56 -18.51
N LYS A 109 -20.62 13.31 -18.05
CA LYS A 109 -20.64 12.96 -16.62
C LYS A 109 -19.48 13.60 -15.86
N ASP A 110 -18.27 13.58 -16.42
CA ASP A 110 -17.10 14.26 -15.86
C ASP A 110 -17.31 15.79 -15.78
N LYS A 111 -17.79 16.43 -16.85
CA LYS A 111 -18.09 17.87 -16.88
C LYS A 111 -19.15 18.29 -15.87
N ALA A 112 -20.12 17.43 -15.58
CA ALA A 112 -21.13 17.65 -14.54
C ALA A 112 -20.55 17.49 -13.11
N ASN A 113 -19.44 16.76 -12.95
CA ASN A 113 -18.86 16.39 -11.66
C ASN A 113 -17.42 16.92 -11.47
N LYS A 114 -17.18 18.20 -11.76
CA LYS A 114 -15.84 18.83 -11.73
C LYS A 114 -15.12 18.79 -10.38
N HIS A 115 -15.85 18.55 -9.30
CA HIS A 115 -15.32 18.46 -7.93
C HIS A 115 -14.59 17.12 -7.66
N THR A 116 -14.70 16.14 -8.56
CA THR A 116 -14.08 14.81 -8.45
C THR A 116 -13.45 14.39 -9.78
N SER A 117 -12.89 13.19 -9.83
CA SER A 117 -12.44 12.53 -11.05
C SER A 117 -13.49 11.53 -11.56
N TYR A 118 -13.46 11.25 -12.86
CA TYR A 118 -14.35 10.27 -13.50
C TYR A 118 -14.19 8.84 -12.95
N ILE A 119 -13.06 8.53 -12.32
CA ILE A 119 -12.69 7.17 -11.92
C ILE A 119 -12.85 6.90 -10.42
N SER A 120 -12.84 7.93 -9.55
CA SER A 120 -12.77 7.72 -8.10
C SER A 120 -13.93 6.88 -7.55
N ALA A 121 -15.17 7.26 -7.86
CA ALA A 121 -16.36 6.54 -7.38
C ALA A 121 -16.46 5.12 -7.98
N PRO A 122 -16.34 4.93 -9.32
CA PRO A 122 -16.25 3.59 -9.92
C PRO A 122 -15.20 2.67 -9.28
N TRP A 123 -14.04 3.21 -8.95
CA TRP A 123 -12.95 2.44 -8.35
C TRP A 123 -13.24 2.05 -6.90
N PHE A 124 -13.90 2.93 -6.12
CA PHE A 124 -14.42 2.55 -4.80
C PHE A 124 -15.47 1.44 -4.91
N ASP A 125 -16.44 1.59 -5.81
CA ASP A 125 -17.51 0.64 -6.03
C ASP A 125 -16.99 -0.76 -6.40
N MET A 126 -15.94 -0.85 -7.23
CA MET A 126 -15.30 -2.12 -7.57
C MET A 126 -14.86 -2.91 -6.32
N TYR A 127 -14.16 -2.26 -5.39
CA TYR A 127 -13.68 -2.93 -4.17
C TYR A 127 -14.81 -3.17 -3.17
N LEU A 128 -15.70 -2.18 -2.99
CA LEU A 128 -16.78 -2.26 -2.02
C LEU A 128 -17.86 -3.25 -2.44
N ARG A 129 -18.10 -3.47 -3.73
CA ARG A 129 -19.04 -4.48 -4.25
C ARG A 129 -18.43 -5.86 -4.37
N SER A 130 -17.10 -5.99 -4.35
CA SER A 130 -16.47 -7.31 -4.32
C SER A 130 -16.91 -8.09 -3.06
N ARG A 131 -17.28 -9.36 -3.26
CA ARG A 131 -17.78 -10.26 -2.20
C ARG A 131 -16.73 -11.24 -1.69
N VAL A 132 -15.58 -11.33 -2.35
CA VAL A 132 -14.49 -12.21 -1.88
C VAL A 132 -13.92 -11.70 -0.55
N PRO A 133 -13.35 -12.59 0.28
CA PRO A 133 -12.61 -12.19 1.49
C PRO A 133 -11.61 -11.06 1.23
N VAL A 134 -11.49 -10.11 2.16
CA VAL A 134 -10.48 -9.04 2.05
C VAL A 134 -9.02 -9.50 2.29
N PRO A 135 -8.69 -10.39 3.26
CA PRO A 135 -7.33 -10.88 3.37
C PRO A 135 -6.95 -11.71 2.13
N LEU A 136 -5.66 -11.66 1.77
CA LEU A 136 -5.07 -12.22 0.55
C LEU A 136 -5.52 -11.53 -0.75
N ASN A 137 -6.82 -11.40 -0.99
CA ASN A 137 -7.33 -10.86 -2.27
C ASN A 137 -7.07 -9.37 -2.42
N PHE A 138 -7.11 -8.61 -1.31
CA PHE A 138 -6.98 -7.14 -1.34
C PHE A 138 -5.97 -6.61 -0.33
N ASN A 139 -6.04 -7.03 0.95
CA ASN A 139 -5.22 -6.44 2.00
C ASN A 139 -3.74 -6.81 1.83
N PRO A 140 -2.85 -5.84 1.60
CA PRO A 140 -1.40 -6.06 1.63
C PRO A 140 -0.84 -5.82 3.04
N PHE A 141 0.47 -5.98 3.20
CA PHE A 141 1.19 -5.51 4.38
C PHE A 141 2.48 -4.77 4.04
N MET A 142 2.93 -3.92 4.96
CA MET A 142 4.24 -3.27 4.95
C MET A 142 4.93 -3.46 6.31
N ALA A 143 6.14 -4.03 6.31
CA ALA A 143 6.92 -4.28 7.52
C ALA A 143 7.93 -3.16 7.78
N LEU A 144 7.94 -2.65 9.01
CA LEU A 144 8.89 -1.63 9.46
C LEU A 144 10.27 -2.24 9.72
N LYS A 145 11.31 -1.46 9.51
CA LYS A 145 12.64 -1.78 10.05
C LYS A 145 12.60 -1.79 11.58
N ASP A 146 13.50 -2.56 12.16
CA ASP A 146 13.74 -2.50 13.60
C ASP A 146 14.24 -1.12 14.03
N ASP A 147 13.91 -0.74 15.26
CA ASP A 147 14.54 0.43 15.86
C ASP A 147 16.05 0.15 15.97
N PRO A 148 16.92 1.01 15.43
CA PRO A 148 18.36 0.79 15.48
C PRO A 148 18.94 0.91 16.89
N ARG A 149 18.19 1.48 17.85
CA ARG A 149 18.62 1.68 19.23
C ARG A 149 18.41 0.39 20.05
N GLN A 150 19.42 0.03 20.85
CA GLN A 150 19.36 -1.17 21.70
C GLN A 150 18.22 -1.10 22.72
N GLY A 151 17.47 -2.20 22.86
CA GLY A 151 16.39 -2.35 23.85
C GLY A 151 15.04 -1.74 23.44
N TYR A 152 14.97 -0.94 22.37
CA TYR A 152 13.72 -0.31 21.91
C TYR A 152 12.81 -1.26 21.14
N ASN A 153 13.31 -2.44 20.75
CA ASN A 153 12.53 -3.48 20.09
C ASN A 153 11.80 -4.43 21.06
N ASN A 154 11.78 -4.15 22.37
CA ASN A 154 10.86 -4.83 23.27
C ASN A 154 9.41 -4.50 22.89
N GLN A 155 8.51 -5.50 22.84
CA GLN A 155 7.13 -5.32 22.38
C GLN A 155 6.39 -4.16 23.07
N LEU A 156 6.41 -4.08 24.40
CA LEU A 156 5.71 -3.02 25.15
C LEU A 156 6.30 -1.64 24.83
N ILE A 157 7.62 -1.53 24.82
CA ILE A 157 8.33 -0.27 24.54
C ILE A 157 8.08 0.19 23.10
N ARG A 158 8.20 -0.73 22.14
CA ARG A 158 7.99 -0.45 20.72
C ARG A 158 6.54 -0.07 20.43
N ALA A 159 5.58 -0.87 20.92
CA ALA A 159 4.16 -0.58 20.75
C ALA A 159 3.78 0.78 21.35
N THR A 160 4.27 1.11 22.54
CA THR A 160 3.99 2.40 23.19
C THR A 160 4.54 3.58 22.37
N ASN A 161 5.81 3.53 21.96
CA ASN A 161 6.41 4.61 21.17
C ASN A 161 5.73 4.77 19.80
N LEU A 162 5.36 3.67 19.15
CA LEU A 162 4.62 3.70 17.89
C LEU A 162 3.22 4.30 18.09
N VAL A 163 2.47 3.87 19.11
CA VAL A 163 1.14 4.43 19.43
C VAL A 163 1.21 5.94 19.66
N VAL A 164 2.15 6.42 20.50
CA VAL A 164 2.30 7.86 20.75
C VAL A 164 2.62 8.62 19.45
N SER A 165 3.54 8.10 18.64
CA SER A 165 3.87 8.67 17.31
C SER A 165 2.67 8.69 16.37
N SER A 166 1.86 7.62 16.37
CA SER A 166 0.62 7.56 15.59
C SER A 166 -0.37 8.63 16.02
N LEU A 167 -0.60 8.81 17.32
CA LEU A 167 -1.53 9.82 17.84
C LEU A 167 -1.06 11.24 17.51
N ARG A 168 0.26 11.48 17.52
CA ARG A 168 0.86 12.75 17.09
C ARG A 168 0.59 13.03 15.62
N PHE A 169 0.67 12.00 14.76
CA PHE A 169 0.28 12.10 13.35
C PHE A 169 -1.22 12.41 13.23
N VAL A 170 -2.09 11.68 13.96
CA VAL A 170 -3.54 11.90 13.97
C VAL A 170 -3.87 13.34 14.33
N ARG A 171 -3.28 13.86 15.40
CA ARG A 171 -3.51 15.24 15.84
C ARG A 171 -3.07 16.25 14.80
N SER A 172 -1.88 16.07 14.24
CA SER A 172 -1.35 16.97 13.19
C SER A 172 -2.25 16.98 11.94
N LEU A 173 -2.75 15.81 11.54
CA LEU A 173 -3.67 15.67 10.41
C LEU A 173 -5.03 16.34 10.69
N LYS A 174 -5.66 16.03 11.85
CA LYS A 174 -6.97 16.56 12.23
C LYS A 174 -6.96 18.08 12.37
N GLU A 175 -5.91 18.65 12.94
CA GLU A 175 -5.77 20.10 13.12
C GLU A 175 -5.20 20.82 11.89
N ASN A 176 -5.08 20.13 10.74
CA ASN A 176 -4.67 20.71 9.47
C ASN A 176 -3.25 21.32 9.49
N VAL A 177 -2.35 20.77 10.32
CA VAL A 177 -0.96 21.23 10.49
C VAL A 177 0.08 20.16 10.13
N LEU A 178 -0.34 19.07 9.49
CA LEU A 178 0.56 18.11 8.86
C LEU A 178 1.07 18.71 7.55
N GLU A 179 2.36 18.57 7.21
CA GLU A 179 2.86 19.10 5.94
C GLU A 179 2.08 18.48 4.75
N PRO A 180 1.62 19.29 3.78
CA PRO A 180 0.97 18.76 2.58
C PRO A 180 1.88 17.79 1.84
N VAL A 181 1.29 16.76 1.23
CA VAL A 181 2.07 15.84 0.40
C VAL A 181 2.35 16.52 -0.94
N VAL A 182 3.63 16.78 -1.20
CA VAL A 182 4.09 17.42 -2.42
C VAL A 182 5.19 16.58 -3.06
N TYR A 183 5.06 16.34 -4.35
CA TYR A 183 6.13 15.75 -5.13
C TYR A 183 7.06 16.83 -5.69
N HIS A 184 8.32 16.81 -5.25
CA HIS A 184 9.34 17.78 -5.66
C HIS A 184 10.23 17.21 -6.77
N LEU A 185 10.20 17.77 -7.99
CA LEU A 185 11.16 17.37 -9.03
C LEU A 185 12.59 17.76 -8.67
N ASN A 186 12.74 18.92 -8.03
CA ASN A 186 14.00 19.39 -7.50
C ASN A 186 13.78 19.85 -6.04
N PRO A 187 13.99 18.95 -5.06
CA PRO A 187 13.81 19.27 -3.64
C PRO A 187 14.70 20.42 -3.16
N GLU A 188 15.92 20.58 -3.70
CA GLU A 188 16.83 21.67 -3.29
C GLU A 188 16.24 23.05 -3.56
N LYS A 189 15.38 23.18 -4.59
CA LYS A 189 14.70 24.44 -4.93
C LYS A 189 13.31 24.55 -4.30
N SER A 190 12.59 23.43 -4.19
CA SER A 190 11.16 23.43 -3.90
C SER A 190 10.77 22.86 -2.53
N ASP A 191 11.66 22.13 -1.86
CA ASP A 191 11.46 21.65 -0.48
C ASP A 191 12.26 22.54 0.50
N THR A 192 11.94 23.83 0.52
CA THR A 192 12.68 24.84 1.30
C THR A 192 11.75 25.63 2.23
N LYS A 193 12.34 26.33 3.22
CA LYS A 193 11.59 27.27 4.06
C LYS A 193 11.01 28.44 3.24
N ALA A 194 11.73 28.88 2.21
CA ALA A 194 11.29 29.95 1.32
C ALA A 194 10.05 29.52 0.52
N TYR A 195 10.09 28.34 -0.10
CA TYR A 195 8.92 27.75 -0.77
C TYR A 195 7.72 27.69 0.17
N ARG A 196 7.90 27.17 1.40
CA ARG A 196 6.81 27.04 2.36
C ARG A 196 6.18 28.38 2.72
N ARG A 197 6.99 29.42 2.94
CA ARG A 197 6.51 30.78 3.19
C ARG A 197 5.70 31.31 2.02
N VAL A 198 6.24 31.23 0.79
CA VAL A 198 5.54 31.72 -0.41
C VAL A 198 4.20 31.00 -0.58
N MET A 199 4.19 29.67 -0.48
CA MET A 199 2.96 28.90 -0.62
C MET A 199 1.94 29.23 0.48
N SER A 200 2.37 29.43 1.72
CA SER A 200 1.45 29.77 2.83
C SER A 200 0.69 31.08 2.63
N PHE A 201 1.21 32.02 1.83
CA PHE A 201 0.53 33.28 1.51
C PHE A 201 -0.37 33.20 0.26
N LEU A 202 -0.20 32.19 -0.59
CA LEU A 202 -1.02 32.05 -1.79
C LEU A 202 -2.44 31.58 -1.45
N PRO A 203 -3.49 32.13 -2.06
CA PRO A 203 -4.84 31.59 -1.87
C PRO A 203 -4.96 30.13 -2.35
N GLU A 204 -5.73 29.31 -1.64
CA GLU A 204 -5.92 27.87 -1.96
C GLU A 204 -6.41 27.62 -3.39
N MET A 205 -7.14 28.58 -3.97
CA MET A 205 -7.65 28.51 -5.35
C MET A 205 -6.56 28.60 -6.42
N VAL A 206 -5.36 29.10 -6.09
CA VAL A 206 -4.25 29.25 -7.04
C VAL A 206 -2.94 28.60 -6.55
N SER A 207 -2.93 28.07 -5.33
CA SER A 207 -1.73 27.55 -4.66
C SER A 207 -1.02 26.42 -5.44
N TRP A 208 -1.76 25.56 -6.13
CA TRP A 208 -1.18 24.55 -7.03
C TRP A 208 -0.36 25.15 -8.16
N TYR A 209 -0.85 26.23 -8.81
CA TYR A 209 -0.12 26.89 -9.89
C TYR A 209 1.17 27.53 -9.38
N GLY A 210 1.14 28.11 -8.17
CA GLY A 210 2.33 28.59 -7.48
C GLY A 210 3.36 27.47 -7.30
N SER A 211 2.93 26.32 -6.79
CA SER A 211 3.79 25.15 -6.61
C SER A 211 4.37 24.62 -7.95
N TYR A 212 3.56 24.63 -9.00
CA TYR A 212 3.96 24.21 -10.34
C TYR A 212 5.14 25.01 -10.91
N PHE A 213 5.23 26.32 -10.64
CA PHE A 213 6.39 27.14 -11.05
C PHE A 213 7.70 26.69 -10.40
N TYR A 214 7.62 26.15 -9.18
CA TYR A 214 8.75 25.54 -8.48
C TYR A 214 9.04 24.10 -8.94
N LYS A 215 8.32 23.59 -9.95
CA LYS A 215 8.39 22.20 -10.38
C LYS A 215 8.07 21.22 -9.24
N ALA A 216 7.14 21.64 -8.38
CA ALA A 216 6.55 20.86 -7.31
C ALA A 216 5.07 20.58 -7.61
N PHE A 217 4.63 19.37 -7.33
CA PHE A 217 3.31 18.87 -7.65
C PHE A 217 2.63 18.40 -6.37
N PRO A 218 1.78 19.24 -5.76
CA PRO A 218 0.93 18.82 -4.66
C PRO A 218 0.06 17.65 -5.06
N LEU A 219 -0.14 16.72 -4.12
CA LEU A 219 -0.93 15.51 -4.34
C LEU A 219 -2.29 15.61 -3.65
N ASP A 220 -3.24 14.82 -4.14
CA ASP A 220 -4.53 14.61 -3.52
C ASP A 220 -4.37 13.97 -2.14
N MET A 221 -5.07 14.55 -1.16
CA MET A 221 -5.10 14.09 0.22
C MET A 221 -6.52 13.77 0.68
N SER A 222 -7.49 13.66 -0.24
CA SER A 222 -8.91 13.42 0.08
C SER A 222 -9.15 12.09 0.82
N GLN A 223 -8.25 11.13 0.64
CA GLN A 223 -8.27 9.80 1.27
C GLN A 223 -7.63 9.76 2.67
N PHE A 224 -6.83 10.76 3.07
CA PHE A 224 -6.10 10.74 4.36
C PHE A 224 -7.05 10.65 5.55
N LYS A 225 -8.25 11.21 5.39
CA LYS A 225 -9.31 11.17 6.40
C LYS A 225 -9.78 9.74 6.72
N ASN A 226 -9.57 8.79 5.81
CA ASN A 226 -9.95 7.38 5.94
C ASN A 226 -8.85 6.53 6.63
N LEU A 227 -7.66 7.10 6.86
CA LEU A 227 -6.54 6.36 7.47
C LEU A 227 -6.80 6.02 8.93
N PHE A 228 -7.51 6.90 9.65
CA PHE A 228 -7.82 6.72 11.08
C PHE A 228 -9.32 6.83 11.31
N CYS A 229 -9.77 6.31 12.45
CA CYS A 229 -11.17 6.37 12.88
C CYS A 229 -12.13 5.77 11.84
N SER A 230 -11.64 4.81 11.06
CA SER A 230 -12.31 4.31 9.85
C SER A 230 -12.25 2.79 9.78
N THR A 231 -13.29 2.19 9.19
CA THR A 231 -13.42 0.74 9.00
C THR A 231 -14.33 0.47 7.79
N ARG A 232 -14.24 -0.73 7.23
CA ARG A 232 -15.15 -1.25 6.19
C ARG A 232 -16.22 -2.12 6.83
N ILE A 233 -17.47 -1.65 6.84
CA ILE A 233 -18.60 -2.41 7.37
C ILE A 233 -19.14 -3.34 6.26
N PRO A 234 -19.22 -4.67 6.50
CA PRO A 234 -19.83 -5.59 5.55
C PRO A 234 -21.34 -5.31 5.44
N LYS A 235 -21.86 -5.26 4.21
CA LYS A 235 -23.29 -5.09 3.93
C LYS A 235 -23.68 -5.97 2.74
N PRO A 236 -24.94 -6.42 2.64
CA PRO A 236 -25.38 -7.23 1.51
C PRO A 236 -25.12 -6.53 0.16
N GLY A 237 -24.44 -7.20 -0.76
CA GLY A 237 -24.16 -6.74 -2.12
C GLY A 237 -23.16 -5.58 -2.29
N CYS A 238 -23.06 -4.65 -1.34
CA CYS A 238 -22.12 -3.53 -1.39
C CYS A 238 -21.75 -3.05 0.01
N ASP A 239 -20.47 -3.17 0.38
CA ASP A 239 -19.96 -2.76 1.71
C ASP A 239 -19.95 -1.24 1.85
N GLN A 240 -19.77 -0.77 3.09
CA GLN A 240 -19.76 0.65 3.41
C GLN A 240 -18.48 1.06 4.14
N LEU A 241 -17.87 2.17 3.72
CA LEU A 241 -16.83 2.83 4.51
C LEU A 241 -17.48 3.64 5.64
N PHE A 242 -17.16 3.30 6.88
CA PHE A 242 -17.61 4.01 8.07
C PHE A 242 -16.48 4.83 8.68
N ARG A 243 -16.83 5.99 9.26
CA ARG A 243 -15.89 6.89 9.94
C ARG A 243 -16.49 7.48 11.20
N SER A 244 -15.69 7.60 12.25
CA SER A 244 -16.05 8.26 13.52
C SER A 244 -14.93 9.21 13.98
N PRO A 245 -14.82 10.42 13.40
CA PRO A 245 -13.67 11.31 13.57
C PRO A 245 -13.41 11.74 15.02
N ASP A 246 -14.40 11.64 15.91
CA ASP A 246 -14.31 12.06 17.31
C ASP A 246 -13.86 10.95 18.27
N ALA A 247 -13.53 9.76 17.74
CA ALA A 247 -13.04 8.65 18.56
C ALA A 247 -11.74 8.99 19.29
N LYS A 248 -11.64 8.53 20.54
CA LYS A 248 -10.56 8.83 21.50
C LYS A 248 -9.79 7.58 21.96
N HIS A 249 -10.15 6.42 21.41
CA HIS A 249 -9.65 5.12 21.85
C HIS A 249 -9.06 4.29 20.71
N LEU A 250 -8.23 3.32 21.08
CA LEU A 250 -7.75 2.26 20.19
C LEU A 250 -8.58 1.00 20.37
N ALA A 251 -8.63 0.16 19.34
CA ALA A 251 -8.96 -1.25 19.49
C ALA A 251 -7.62 -2.01 19.60
N VAL A 252 -7.43 -2.80 20.65
CA VAL A 252 -6.22 -3.60 20.87
C VAL A 252 -6.60 -5.07 20.83
N LEU A 253 -5.93 -5.85 19.99
CA LEU A 253 -6.12 -7.30 19.89
C LEU A 253 -4.93 -8.02 20.53
N HIS A 254 -5.22 -8.91 21.48
CA HIS A 254 -4.21 -9.74 22.13
C HIS A 254 -4.80 -11.11 22.48
N ARG A 255 -4.14 -12.18 22.01
CA ARG A 255 -4.55 -13.59 22.27
C ARG A 255 -6.01 -13.89 21.87
N GLY A 256 -6.51 -13.20 20.85
CA GLY A 256 -7.88 -13.35 20.34
C GLY A 256 -8.93 -12.52 21.08
N HIS A 257 -8.56 -11.86 22.18
CA HIS A 257 -9.41 -10.90 22.87
C HIS A 257 -9.30 -9.53 22.20
N VAL A 258 -10.38 -8.75 22.29
CA VAL A 258 -10.41 -7.36 21.83
C VAL A 258 -10.60 -6.46 23.04
N TYR A 259 -9.82 -5.40 23.13
CA TYR A 259 -9.89 -4.38 24.18
C TYR A 259 -10.07 -3.01 23.55
N THR A 260 -10.78 -2.10 24.21
CA THR A 260 -10.68 -0.67 23.93
C THR A 260 -9.73 -0.02 24.92
N VAL A 261 -8.93 0.94 24.42
CA VAL A 261 -8.00 1.71 25.26
C VAL A 261 -8.18 3.18 24.99
N GLN A 262 -8.62 3.94 25.99
CA GLN A 262 -8.67 5.40 25.88
C GLN A 262 -7.25 5.97 25.83
N VAL A 263 -6.94 6.72 24.77
CA VAL A 263 -5.59 7.29 24.54
C VAL A 263 -5.59 8.80 24.33
N LEU A 264 -6.78 9.40 24.15
CA LEU A 264 -7.00 10.84 24.10
C LEU A 264 -7.90 11.28 25.27
N ASP A 265 -7.66 12.47 25.79
CA ASP A 265 -8.52 13.11 26.77
C ASP A 265 -9.82 13.66 26.14
N ASN A 266 -10.67 14.29 26.95
CA ASN A 266 -11.93 14.84 26.47
C ASN A 266 -11.80 15.98 25.46
N ASN A 267 -10.66 16.68 25.49
CA ASN A 267 -10.31 17.78 24.59
C ASN A 267 -9.56 17.30 23.34
N GLY A 268 -9.32 15.98 23.21
CA GLY A 268 -8.56 15.40 22.11
C GLY A 268 -7.04 15.49 22.28
N ASN A 269 -6.53 15.89 23.45
CA ASN A 269 -5.09 15.86 23.73
C ASN A 269 -4.62 14.42 23.95
N LEU A 270 -3.40 14.14 23.53
CA LEU A 270 -2.73 12.89 23.83
C LEU A 270 -2.52 12.75 25.33
N LEU A 271 -2.91 11.60 25.87
CA LEU A 271 -2.52 11.19 27.21
C LEU A 271 -1.01 10.90 27.28
N SER A 272 -0.46 10.83 28.48
CA SER A 272 0.99 10.71 28.68
C SER A 272 1.56 9.39 28.11
N PRO A 273 2.87 9.32 27.79
CA PRO A 273 3.48 8.07 27.37
C PRO A 273 3.35 6.95 28.40
N ASP A 274 3.42 7.30 29.69
CA ASP A 274 3.26 6.38 30.81
C ASP A 274 1.83 5.85 30.92
N HIS A 275 0.81 6.67 30.57
CA HIS A 275 -0.57 6.22 30.46
C HIS A 275 -0.73 5.12 29.42
N VAL A 276 -0.21 5.35 28.21
CA VAL A 276 -0.25 4.36 27.13
C VAL A 276 0.52 3.09 27.52
N LEU A 277 1.74 3.25 28.06
CA LEU A 277 2.55 2.13 28.54
C LEU A 277 1.80 1.29 29.58
N SER A 278 1.18 1.93 30.56
CA SER A 278 0.47 1.26 31.65
C SER A 278 -0.75 0.49 31.14
N CYS A 279 -1.52 1.07 30.22
CA CYS A 279 -2.66 0.40 29.59
C CYS A 279 -2.24 -0.82 28.75
N LEU A 280 -1.17 -0.68 27.94
CA LEU A 280 -0.67 -1.80 27.12
C LEU A 280 -0.04 -2.89 27.99
N ALA A 281 0.67 -2.52 29.07
CA ALA A 281 1.21 -3.47 30.02
C ALA A 281 0.11 -4.26 30.74
N TYR A 282 -0.99 -3.60 31.10
CA TYR A 282 -2.18 -4.25 31.67
C TYR A 282 -2.73 -5.32 30.72
N ILE A 283 -2.90 -5.01 29.43
CA ILE A 283 -3.35 -5.98 28.41
C ILE A 283 -2.36 -7.14 28.25
N LEU A 284 -1.05 -6.87 28.14
CA LEU A 284 -0.02 -7.90 28.02
C LEU A 284 0.12 -8.79 29.26
N SER A 285 -0.35 -8.30 30.42
CA SER A 285 -0.40 -9.05 31.66
C SER A 285 -1.60 -9.99 31.75
N ASP A 286 -2.62 -9.82 30.89
CA ASP A 286 -3.80 -10.68 30.87
C ASP A 286 -3.40 -12.13 30.53
N ARG A 287 -3.82 -13.05 31.39
CA ARG A 287 -3.57 -14.51 31.27
C ARG A 287 -4.85 -15.30 30.99
N SER A 288 -5.95 -14.61 30.68
CA SER A 288 -7.19 -15.26 30.27
C SER A 288 -6.94 -16.22 29.10
N PRO A 289 -7.57 -17.42 29.10
CA PRO A 289 -7.50 -18.30 27.95
C PRO A 289 -8.10 -17.61 26.72
N PRO A 290 -7.74 -18.02 25.48
CA PRO A 290 -8.40 -17.53 24.28
C PRO A 290 -9.92 -17.65 24.38
N PRO A 291 -10.70 -16.71 23.82
CA PRO A 291 -12.15 -16.74 23.92
C PRO A 291 -12.71 -17.99 23.22
N ALA A 292 -13.83 -18.51 23.72
CA ALA A 292 -14.52 -19.65 23.12
C ALA A 292 -14.95 -19.38 21.66
N ALA A 293 -15.26 -18.12 21.34
CA ALA A 293 -15.56 -17.65 20.00
C ALA A 293 -14.51 -16.62 19.56
N ALA A 294 -13.71 -16.96 18.55
CA ALA A 294 -12.79 -16.02 17.92
C ALA A 294 -13.51 -15.12 16.88
N VAL A 295 -14.44 -14.27 17.34
CA VAL A 295 -15.20 -13.34 16.48
C VAL A 295 -14.33 -12.54 15.48
N PRO A 296 -13.10 -12.08 15.81
CA PRO A 296 -12.26 -11.39 14.83
C PRO A 296 -12.03 -12.18 13.53
N ALA A 297 -12.06 -13.52 13.59
CA ALA A 297 -11.92 -14.39 12.43
C ALA A 297 -13.02 -14.16 11.38
N MET A 298 -14.19 -13.67 11.76
CA MET A 298 -15.26 -13.38 10.81
C MET A 298 -14.89 -12.27 9.80
N THR A 299 -13.94 -11.40 10.13
CA THR A 299 -13.48 -10.36 9.20
C THR A 299 -12.71 -10.91 7.99
N SER A 300 -12.35 -12.21 8.00
CA SER A 300 -11.74 -12.92 6.86
C SER A 300 -12.73 -13.67 5.98
N GLU A 301 -14.04 -13.58 6.25
CA GLU A 301 -15.04 -14.29 5.45
C GLU A 301 -15.45 -13.57 4.16
N ASN A 302 -16.17 -14.30 3.31
CA ASN A 302 -16.97 -13.72 2.24
C ASN A 302 -17.83 -12.57 2.80
N ARG A 303 -17.93 -11.47 2.06
CA ARG A 303 -18.50 -10.21 2.57
C ARG A 303 -19.98 -10.32 2.92
N ASP A 304 -20.75 -11.12 2.18
CA ASP A 304 -22.18 -11.31 2.47
C ASP A 304 -22.37 -12.26 3.66
N GLN A 305 -21.51 -13.28 3.82
CA GLN A 305 -21.53 -14.14 5.01
C GLN A 305 -21.16 -13.34 6.27
N TRP A 306 -20.14 -12.50 6.17
CA TRP A 306 -19.78 -11.61 7.27
C TRP A 306 -20.89 -10.60 7.56
N ALA A 307 -21.52 -10.01 6.53
CA ALA A 307 -22.65 -9.09 6.73
C ALA A 307 -23.80 -9.75 7.51
N LYS A 308 -24.13 -11.00 7.18
CA LYS A 308 -25.17 -11.78 7.87
C LYS A 308 -24.81 -12.02 9.34
N VAL A 309 -23.61 -12.54 9.61
CA VAL A 309 -23.19 -12.86 10.99
C VAL A 309 -22.99 -11.59 11.83
N ARG A 310 -22.55 -10.49 11.21
CA ARG A 310 -22.44 -9.19 11.89
C ARG A 310 -23.82 -8.67 12.31
N ALA A 311 -24.86 -8.83 11.49
CA ALA A 311 -26.23 -8.50 11.88
C ALA A 311 -26.73 -9.39 13.04
N GLU A 312 -26.44 -10.69 12.99
CA GLU A 312 -26.78 -11.62 14.08
C GLU A 312 -26.06 -11.25 15.40
N LEU A 313 -24.79 -10.83 15.33
CA LEU A 313 -24.06 -10.29 16.49
C LEU A 313 -24.76 -9.05 17.07
N GLU A 314 -25.24 -8.13 16.22
CA GLU A 314 -26.01 -6.96 16.67
C GLU A 314 -27.32 -7.39 17.37
N GLU A 315 -28.04 -8.38 16.84
CA GLU A 315 -29.24 -8.96 17.44
C GLU A 315 -28.97 -9.64 18.79
N GLN A 316 -27.80 -10.24 18.99
CA GLN A 316 -27.36 -10.79 20.29
C GLN A 316 -26.91 -9.70 21.29
N GLY A 317 -27.06 -8.42 20.94
CA GLY A 317 -26.75 -7.29 21.81
C GLY A 317 -25.30 -6.80 21.73
N ASN A 318 -24.56 -7.13 20.66
CA ASN A 318 -23.18 -6.69 20.47
C ASN A 318 -23.05 -5.40 19.65
N ALA A 319 -24.15 -4.66 19.43
CA ALA A 319 -24.14 -3.46 18.60
C ALA A 319 -23.13 -2.41 19.09
N ASP A 320 -23.07 -2.16 20.40
CA ASP A 320 -22.13 -1.20 20.97
C ASP A 320 -20.69 -1.71 20.95
N ALA A 321 -20.48 -3.01 21.21
CA ALA A 321 -19.16 -3.64 21.07
C ALA A 321 -18.59 -3.50 19.64
N LEU A 322 -19.41 -3.75 18.62
CA LEU A 322 -19.01 -3.57 17.22
C LEU A 322 -18.74 -2.09 16.91
N ARG A 323 -19.59 -1.17 17.39
CA ARG A 323 -19.42 0.28 17.22
C ARG A 323 -18.10 0.79 17.84
N GLU A 324 -17.73 0.27 19.01
CA GLU A 324 -16.48 0.59 19.68
C GLU A 324 -15.26 0.19 18.84
N ILE A 325 -15.28 -1.00 18.22
CA ILE A 325 -14.20 -1.46 17.33
C ILE A 325 -14.17 -0.65 16.03
N ASP A 326 -15.35 -0.43 15.44
CA ASP A 326 -15.51 0.27 14.18
C ASP A 326 -15.03 1.72 14.26
N SER A 327 -15.33 2.40 15.37
CA SER A 327 -14.98 3.80 15.61
C SER A 327 -13.54 4.04 16.04
N ALA A 328 -12.86 3.05 16.64
CA ALA A 328 -11.50 3.18 17.17
C ALA A 328 -10.53 3.87 16.19
N ILE A 329 -9.54 4.61 16.71
CA ILE A 329 -8.61 5.39 15.88
C ILE A 329 -7.86 4.47 14.90
N PHE A 330 -7.38 3.32 15.36
CA PHE A 330 -6.87 2.20 14.56
C PHE A 330 -6.87 0.92 15.40
N ALA A 331 -6.57 -0.23 14.78
CA ALA A 331 -6.36 -1.49 15.49
C ALA A 331 -4.86 -1.67 15.81
N LEU A 332 -4.51 -1.88 17.08
CA LEU A 332 -3.19 -2.33 17.51
C LEU A 332 -3.27 -3.84 17.76
N VAL A 333 -2.33 -4.61 17.23
CA VAL A 333 -2.28 -6.06 17.40
C VAL A 333 -1.00 -6.43 18.13
N LEU A 334 -1.14 -7.02 19.31
CA LEU A 334 -0.04 -7.47 20.15
C LEU A 334 0.07 -8.99 20.06
N ASP A 335 0.98 -9.46 19.20
CA ASP A 335 1.16 -10.89 18.92
C ASP A 335 2.21 -11.53 19.84
N GLU A 336 2.00 -12.78 20.22
CA GLU A 336 2.94 -13.54 21.07
C GLU A 336 4.07 -14.21 20.28
N GLN A 337 3.98 -14.22 18.96
CA GLN A 337 4.99 -14.80 18.08
C GLN A 337 6.30 -14.02 18.18
N SER A 338 7.42 -14.74 18.16
CA SER A 338 8.75 -14.17 18.02
C SER A 338 9.39 -14.75 16.78
N PHE A 339 10.12 -13.93 16.03
CA PHE A 339 10.80 -14.34 14.81
C PHE A 339 12.28 -14.01 14.91
N ARG A 340 13.13 -14.88 14.38
CA ARG A 340 14.52 -14.55 14.08
C ARG A 340 14.59 -13.72 12.80
N LYS A 341 15.71 -13.02 12.59
CA LYS A 341 15.88 -12.13 11.42
C LYS A 341 15.89 -12.88 10.07
N ASP A 342 16.23 -14.16 10.09
CA ASP A 342 16.26 -15.05 8.92
C ASP A 342 14.90 -15.68 8.58
N GLU A 343 13.90 -15.62 9.47
CA GLU A 343 12.56 -16.20 9.30
C GLU A 343 11.62 -15.27 8.51
N LEU A 344 12.11 -14.72 7.40
CA LEU A 344 11.40 -13.72 6.60
C LEU A 344 10.11 -14.26 5.96
N THR A 345 10.08 -15.56 5.62
CA THR A 345 8.91 -16.20 5.02
C THR A 345 7.78 -16.29 6.06
N GLU A 346 8.09 -16.79 7.24
CA GLU A 346 7.16 -16.95 8.36
C GLU A 346 6.63 -15.60 8.81
N MET A 347 7.51 -14.58 8.92
CA MET A 347 7.12 -13.20 9.19
C MET A 347 6.15 -12.65 8.12
N ALA A 348 6.42 -12.90 6.84
CA ALA A 348 5.56 -12.43 5.76
C ALA A 348 4.17 -13.09 5.79
N HIS A 349 4.09 -14.40 6.03
CA HIS A 349 2.80 -15.07 6.27
C HIS A 349 2.07 -14.45 7.47
N HIS A 350 2.79 -14.23 8.57
CA HIS A 350 2.23 -13.68 9.81
C HIS A 350 1.67 -12.26 9.66
N PHE A 351 2.33 -11.39 8.90
CA PHE A 351 1.88 -10.02 8.66
C PHE A 351 0.81 -9.91 7.58
N LEU A 352 0.80 -10.81 6.59
CA LEU A 352 -0.19 -10.79 5.52
C LEU A 352 -1.56 -11.34 5.97
N HIS A 353 -1.57 -12.45 6.71
CA HIS A 353 -2.82 -13.16 7.05
C HIS A 353 -2.81 -13.82 8.44
N GLY A 354 -1.76 -13.61 9.23
CA GLY A 354 -1.47 -14.32 10.48
C GLY A 354 -2.60 -14.32 11.50
N PRO A 355 -2.49 -15.19 12.52
CA PRO A 355 -3.61 -15.96 13.06
C PRO A 355 -4.88 -15.12 13.08
N VAL A 356 -5.84 -15.52 12.24
CA VAL A 356 -7.06 -14.74 11.96
C VAL A 356 -7.85 -14.38 13.21
N THR A 357 -7.66 -15.14 14.30
CA THR A 357 -8.22 -14.88 15.61
C THR A 357 -7.76 -13.57 16.24
N ASN A 358 -6.60 -13.04 15.85
CA ASN A 358 -6.00 -11.83 16.41
C ASN A 358 -5.88 -10.72 15.35
N ARG A 359 -6.81 -10.65 14.39
CA ARG A 359 -6.86 -9.64 13.32
C ARG A 359 -8.28 -9.10 13.15
N TRP A 360 -8.39 -7.81 12.86
CA TRP A 360 -9.64 -7.19 12.42
C TRP A 360 -9.44 -6.59 11.02
N PHE A 361 -9.57 -7.42 9.98
CA PHE A 361 -9.17 -7.07 8.62
C PHE A 361 -9.98 -5.95 7.97
N ASP A 362 -11.15 -5.64 8.52
CA ASP A 362 -12.00 -4.54 8.08
C ASP A 362 -11.48 -3.17 8.50
N LYS A 363 -10.62 -3.11 9.52
CA LYS A 363 -10.08 -1.83 10.00
C LYS A 363 -9.23 -1.21 8.91
N SER A 364 -9.33 0.12 8.76
CA SER A 364 -8.48 0.90 7.84
C SER A 364 -7.03 0.42 7.82
N PHE A 365 -6.44 0.21 8.99
CA PHE A 365 -5.26 -0.63 9.16
C PHE A 365 -5.16 -1.25 10.56
N SER A 366 -4.36 -2.31 10.65
CA SER A 366 -3.84 -2.91 11.88
C SER A 366 -2.34 -2.63 12.00
N LEU A 367 -1.91 -2.01 13.10
CA LEU A 367 -0.52 -1.90 13.51
C LEU A 367 -0.15 -3.15 14.32
N ILE A 368 0.63 -4.04 13.74
CA ILE A 368 0.99 -5.34 14.33
C ILE A 368 2.37 -5.21 14.97
N VAL A 369 2.51 -5.62 16.23
CA VAL A 369 3.78 -5.69 16.96
C VAL A 369 3.94 -7.09 17.56
N THR A 370 4.92 -7.84 17.06
CA THR A 370 5.27 -9.17 17.56
C THR A 370 5.93 -9.10 18.94
N LYS A 371 6.08 -10.24 19.61
CA LYS A 371 6.73 -10.32 20.93
C LYS A 371 8.19 -9.90 20.90
N SER A 372 8.89 -10.17 19.79
CA SER A 372 10.25 -9.68 19.52
C SER A 372 10.30 -8.27 18.90
N GLY A 373 9.15 -7.59 18.80
CA GLY A 373 9.03 -6.20 18.40
C GLY A 373 8.96 -5.94 16.89
N GLN A 374 9.17 -6.94 16.02
CA GLN A 374 8.98 -6.72 14.59
C GLN A 374 7.57 -6.18 14.34
N THR A 375 7.49 -5.18 13.48
CA THR A 375 6.28 -4.38 13.32
C THR A 375 5.85 -4.35 11.86
N ALA A 376 4.55 -4.41 11.61
CA ALA A 376 3.99 -4.20 10.28
C ALA A 376 2.65 -3.45 10.32
N LEU A 377 2.29 -2.83 9.21
CA LEU A 377 0.92 -2.42 8.90
C LEU A 377 0.29 -3.44 7.96
N ASN A 378 -0.83 -4.03 8.35
CA ASN A 378 -1.77 -4.70 7.45
C ASN A 378 -2.94 -3.75 7.22
N PHE A 379 -3.35 -3.48 5.99
CA PHE A 379 -4.36 -2.43 5.73
C PHE A 379 -5.44 -2.85 4.74
N GLU A 380 -6.67 -2.39 5.00
CA GLU A 380 -7.81 -2.62 4.12
C GLU A 380 -7.68 -1.76 2.87
N HIS A 381 -7.81 -2.35 1.68
CA HIS A 381 -7.43 -1.66 0.43
C HIS A 381 -8.57 -0.78 -0.15
N SER A 382 -9.83 -1.02 0.20
CA SER A 382 -10.95 -0.34 -0.47
C SER A 382 -10.97 1.17 -0.22
N TRP A 383 -10.51 1.64 0.94
CA TRP A 383 -10.64 3.04 1.33
C TRP A 383 -9.63 4.00 0.67
N GLY A 384 -8.55 3.50 0.05
CA GLY A 384 -7.53 4.36 -0.58
C GLY A 384 -6.39 3.61 -1.29
N ASP A 385 -5.49 4.36 -1.93
CA ASP A 385 -4.46 3.82 -2.85
C ASP A 385 -3.06 3.67 -2.23
N GLY A 386 -2.96 3.66 -0.91
CA GLY A 386 -1.69 3.46 -0.20
C GLY A 386 -0.79 4.69 -0.05
N VAL A 387 -1.02 5.81 -0.75
CA VAL A 387 -0.23 7.06 -0.57
C VAL A 387 -0.33 7.59 0.86
N ALA A 388 -1.54 7.59 1.43
CA ALA A 388 -1.77 7.96 2.83
C ALA A 388 -1.07 7.01 3.80
N VAL A 389 -1.13 5.70 3.54
CA VAL A 389 -0.45 4.67 4.33
C VAL A 389 1.06 4.89 4.28
N LEU A 390 1.64 5.07 3.10
CA LEU A 390 3.08 5.26 2.93
C LEU A 390 3.59 6.54 3.61
N ARG A 391 2.82 7.64 3.51
CA ARG A 391 3.15 8.89 4.22
C ARG A 391 3.17 8.65 5.73
N TYR A 392 2.10 8.08 6.28
CA TYR A 392 2.01 7.77 7.70
C TYR A 392 3.11 6.81 8.16
N PHE A 393 3.38 5.76 7.37
CA PHE A 393 4.38 4.75 7.69
C PHE A 393 5.79 5.31 7.82
N ASN A 394 6.19 6.19 6.89
CA ASN A 394 7.49 6.85 6.96
C ASN A 394 7.59 7.80 8.16
N ASP A 395 6.57 8.64 8.38
CA ASP A 395 6.52 9.59 9.49
C ASP A 395 6.49 8.88 10.86
N LEU A 396 5.76 7.76 10.96
CA LEU A 396 5.69 6.92 12.15
C LEU A 396 7.08 6.40 12.54
N PHE A 397 7.79 5.79 11.60
CA PHE A 397 9.14 5.27 11.86
C PHE A 397 10.10 6.38 12.27
N ASP A 398 10.08 7.48 11.53
CA ASP A 398 10.95 8.62 11.76
C ASP A 398 10.75 9.23 13.15
N ASP A 399 9.50 9.46 13.57
CA ASP A 399 9.19 10.03 14.88
C ASP A 399 9.49 9.04 16.00
N SER A 400 9.10 7.77 15.86
CA SER A 400 9.27 6.76 16.91
C SER A 400 10.73 6.40 17.16
N THR A 401 11.61 6.52 16.15
CA THR A 401 13.04 6.22 16.26
C THR A 401 13.90 7.43 16.63
N ARG A 402 13.47 8.66 16.28
CA ARG A 402 14.15 9.89 16.72
C ARG A 402 13.79 10.27 18.14
N ASN A 403 12.52 10.10 18.51
CA ASN A 403 12.04 10.41 19.85
C ASN A 403 12.03 9.14 20.72
N SER A 404 12.19 9.34 22.03
CA SER A 404 12.03 8.30 23.04
C SER A 404 10.92 8.77 23.97
N PHE A 405 9.68 8.34 23.70
CA PHE A 405 8.54 8.64 24.58
C PHE A 405 8.60 7.77 25.83
N VAL A 406 8.98 6.50 25.67
CA VAL A 406 9.37 5.60 26.76
C VAL A 406 10.68 4.90 26.43
N ALA A 407 11.52 4.71 27.44
CA ALA A 407 12.85 4.11 27.32
C ALA A 407 12.83 2.59 27.61
N PRO A 408 13.82 1.82 27.14
CA PRO A 408 13.97 0.42 27.51
C PRO A 408 13.98 0.23 29.02
N GLY A 409 13.22 -0.74 29.51
CA GLY A 409 13.08 -1.01 30.95
C GLY A 409 12.07 -0.12 31.67
N ALA A 410 11.41 0.82 30.99
CA ALA A 410 10.27 1.55 31.55
C ALA A 410 9.20 0.58 32.04
N LYS A 411 8.66 0.87 33.23
CA LYS A 411 7.59 0.09 33.87
C LYS A 411 6.38 0.99 34.08
N PRO A 412 5.15 0.44 34.07
CA PRO A 412 3.95 1.19 34.43
C PRO A 412 4.14 1.92 35.75
N SER A 413 3.84 3.22 35.77
CA SER A 413 3.77 3.92 37.05
C SER A 413 2.55 3.47 37.84
N GLY A 414 2.64 3.49 39.18
CA GLY A 414 1.48 3.27 40.04
C GLY A 414 0.45 4.41 40.00
N ALA A 415 0.72 5.49 39.25
CA ALA A 415 -0.15 6.66 39.15
C ALA A 415 -1.31 6.46 38.16
N VAL A 416 -1.18 5.53 37.21
CA VAL A 416 -2.22 5.23 36.22
C VAL A 416 -2.93 3.93 36.60
N ARG A 417 -4.20 4.03 36.99
CA ARG A 417 -5.06 2.85 37.15
C ARG A 417 -5.57 2.40 35.79
N ALA A 418 -4.81 1.55 35.11
CA ALA A 418 -5.10 1.11 33.74
C ALA A 418 -6.50 0.51 33.54
N SER A 419 -7.08 -0.16 34.56
CA SER A 419 -8.43 -0.72 34.50
C SER A 419 -9.53 0.31 34.27
N ASP A 420 -9.28 1.59 34.57
CA ASP A 420 -10.25 2.66 34.38
C ASP A 420 -10.32 3.12 32.91
N PHE A 421 -9.34 2.72 32.09
CA PHE A 421 -9.17 3.17 30.70
C PHE A 421 -9.09 2.03 29.69
N VAL A 422 -9.04 0.77 30.17
CA VAL A 422 -9.00 -0.44 29.37
C VAL A 422 -10.26 -1.25 29.62
N GLN A 423 -11.05 -1.46 28.58
CA GLN A 423 -12.25 -2.30 28.63
C GLN A 423 -12.08 -3.50 27.69
N ARG A 424 -12.25 -4.72 28.21
CA ARG A 424 -12.32 -5.92 27.38
C ARG A 424 -13.71 -6.03 26.74
N ILE A 425 -13.75 -6.35 25.46
CA ILE A 425 -14.99 -6.64 24.72
C ILE A 425 -15.25 -8.15 24.80
N ASP A 426 -16.30 -8.51 25.52
CA ASP A 426 -16.80 -9.87 25.59
C ASP A 426 -18.03 -10.00 24.68
N PHE A 427 -17.89 -10.73 23.57
CA PHE A 427 -18.98 -10.93 22.61
C PHE A 427 -20.00 -11.94 23.14
N ARG A 428 -21.28 -11.56 23.09
CA ARG A 428 -22.41 -12.48 23.30
C ARG A 428 -22.63 -13.29 22.04
N THR A 429 -22.53 -14.61 22.15
CA THR A 429 -22.66 -15.53 21.02
C THR A 429 -23.73 -16.58 21.27
N ASN A 430 -24.29 -17.10 20.18
CA ASN A 430 -25.20 -18.26 20.19
C ASN A 430 -24.55 -19.43 19.39
N PRO A 431 -25.17 -20.62 19.35
CA PRO A 431 -24.62 -21.76 18.59
C PRO A 431 -24.39 -21.49 17.09
N SER A 432 -25.19 -20.62 16.46
CA SER A 432 -25.04 -20.29 15.03
C SER A 432 -23.81 -19.43 14.75
N ILE A 433 -23.58 -18.41 15.58
CA ILE A 433 -22.37 -17.58 15.54
C ILE A 433 -21.13 -18.44 15.79
N LEU A 434 -21.17 -19.33 16.77
CA LEU A 434 -20.06 -20.24 17.07
C LEU A 434 -19.70 -21.12 15.86
N SER A 435 -20.71 -21.73 15.24
CA SER A 435 -20.52 -22.52 14.02
C SER A 435 -19.98 -21.69 12.85
N SER A 436 -20.44 -20.45 12.70
CA SER A 436 -19.97 -19.54 11.67
C SER A 436 -18.50 -19.14 11.88
N VAL A 437 -18.10 -18.89 13.12
CA VAL A 437 -16.69 -18.61 13.48
C VAL A 437 -15.82 -19.82 13.19
N GLU A 438 -16.24 -21.03 13.54
CA GLU A 438 -15.50 -22.25 13.24
C GLU A 438 -15.32 -22.42 11.72
N LYS A 439 -16.39 -22.17 10.95
CA LYS A 439 -16.34 -22.20 9.48
C LYS A 439 -15.40 -21.14 8.91
N ALA A 440 -15.39 -19.93 9.47
CA ALA A 440 -14.46 -18.87 9.08
C ALA A 440 -13.00 -19.27 9.30
N LEU A 441 -12.69 -19.91 10.44
CA LEU A 441 -11.35 -20.46 10.72
C LEU A 441 -10.94 -21.51 9.68
N GLN A 442 -11.85 -22.44 9.36
CA GLN A 442 -11.61 -23.48 8.36
C GLN A 442 -11.42 -22.90 6.95
N ASN A 443 -12.24 -21.92 6.56
CA ASN A 443 -12.16 -21.27 5.25
C ASN A 443 -10.88 -20.44 5.11
N HIS A 444 -10.47 -19.72 6.16
CA HIS A 444 -9.20 -19.01 6.19
C HIS A 444 -8.00 -19.96 6.07
N GLN A 445 -8.03 -21.09 6.79
CA GLN A 445 -7.00 -22.12 6.68
C GLN A 445 -6.93 -22.69 5.26
N LYS A 446 -8.08 -23.01 4.64
CA LYS A 446 -8.16 -23.48 3.25
C LYS A 446 -7.58 -22.45 2.29
N ALA A 447 -7.92 -21.17 2.42
CA ALA A 447 -7.44 -20.10 1.56
C ALA A 447 -5.93 -19.83 1.70
N THR A 448 -5.39 -19.95 2.92
CA THR A 448 -3.97 -19.66 3.21
C THR A 448 -3.04 -20.86 2.99
N SER A 449 -3.54 -22.10 3.14
CA SER A 449 -2.74 -23.32 2.96
C SER A 449 -2.02 -23.48 1.61
N PRO A 450 -2.59 -23.09 0.44
CA PRO A 450 -1.87 -23.13 -0.83
C PRO A 450 -0.88 -21.97 -1.01
N LEU A 451 -0.99 -20.90 -0.23
CA LEU A 451 -0.12 -19.73 -0.38
C LEU A 451 1.34 -20.12 -0.11
N ARG A 452 2.22 -19.72 -1.01
CA ARG A 452 3.67 -19.78 -0.84
C ARG A 452 4.22 -18.38 -0.93
N ILE A 453 5.14 -18.06 -0.04
CA ILE A 453 5.88 -16.80 -0.05
C ILE A 453 7.37 -17.12 -0.07
N THR A 454 8.13 -16.44 -0.93
CA THR A 454 9.58 -16.56 -1.01
C THR A 454 10.19 -15.16 -1.04
N PRO A 455 10.82 -14.73 0.07
CA PRO A 455 11.66 -13.54 0.08
C PRO A 455 12.88 -13.75 -0.82
N PHE A 456 13.21 -12.75 -1.61
CA PHE A 456 14.33 -12.75 -2.53
C PHE A 456 15.12 -11.46 -2.36
N VAL A 457 16.44 -11.58 -2.27
CA VAL A 457 17.37 -10.45 -2.13
C VAL A 457 18.46 -10.60 -3.18
N TYR A 458 18.73 -9.52 -3.90
CA TYR A 458 19.79 -9.45 -4.89
C TYR A 458 20.73 -8.27 -4.62
N PRO A 459 21.92 -8.52 -4.03
CA PRO A 459 22.83 -7.46 -3.60
C PRO A 459 23.43 -6.61 -4.71
N ALA A 460 23.66 -7.18 -5.91
CA ALA A 460 24.41 -6.48 -6.95
C ALA A 460 23.58 -5.38 -7.66
N LEU A 461 22.25 -5.47 -7.65
CA LEU A 461 21.36 -4.49 -8.28
C LEU A 461 21.05 -3.35 -7.30
N THR A 462 22.02 -2.49 -7.06
CA THR A 462 21.82 -1.30 -6.22
C THR A 462 21.21 -0.17 -7.05
N ARG A 463 20.47 0.74 -6.40
CA ARG A 463 19.94 1.93 -7.05
C ARG A 463 21.05 2.78 -7.69
N ASP A 464 22.19 2.86 -7.03
CA ASP A 464 23.30 3.70 -7.47
C ASP A 464 24.04 3.04 -8.64
N PHE A 465 24.22 1.72 -8.62
CA PHE A 465 24.72 0.94 -9.76
C PHE A 465 23.84 1.17 -11.00
N ILE A 466 22.53 0.98 -10.89
CA ILE A 466 21.63 1.15 -12.05
C ILE A 466 21.61 2.58 -12.58
N LYS A 467 21.69 3.58 -11.70
CA LYS A 467 21.80 4.99 -12.12
C LYS A 467 23.10 5.28 -12.86
N GLN A 468 24.23 4.74 -12.42
CA GLN A 468 25.51 4.88 -13.14
C GLN A 468 25.41 4.30 -14.57
N LYS A 469 24.54 3.30 -14.76
CA LYS A 469 24.24 2.72 -16.07
C LYS A 469 23.21 3.50 -16.88
N ASN A 470 22.77 4.69 -16.44
CA ASN A 470 21.71 5.49 -17.08
C ASN A 470 20.38 4.75 -17.27
N LEU A 471 20.08 3.81 -16.37
CA LEU A 471 18.87 3.00 -16.40
C LEU A 471 17.95 3.32 -15.22
N SER A 472 16.69 2.93 -15.36
CA SER A 472 15.74 2.98 -14.25
C SER A 472 15.77 1.67 -13.45
N PRO A 473 15.90 1.73 -12.10
CA PRO A 473 15.80 0.54 -11.24
C PRO A 473 14.47 -0.21 -11.43
N ASP A 474 13.38 0.56 -11.49
CA ASP A 474 12.02 0.09 -11.74
C ASP A 474 11.94 -0.76 -13.03
N SER A 475 12.40 -0.20 -14.16
CA SER A 475 12.39 -0.89 -15.45
C SER A 475 13.31 -2.11 -15.48
N ALA A 476 14.50 -2.04 -14.87
CA ALA A 476 15.41 -3.18 -14.82
C ALA A 476 14.80 -4.34 -14.02
N THR A 477 14.10 -4.01 -12.93
CA THR A 477 13.39 -4.99 -12.10
C THR A 477 12.20 -5.60 -12.85
N GLN A 478 11.40 -4.78 -13.54
CA GLN A 478 10.30 -5.27 -14.37
C GLN A 478 10.78 -6.17 -15.52
N LEU A 479 11.88 -5.81 -16.18
CA LEU A 479 12.51 -6.67 -17.19
C LEU A 479 12.97 -8.00 -16.59
N ALA A 480 13.57 -7.98 -15.40
CA ALA A 480 13.97 -9.19 -14.70
C ALA A 480 12.77 -10.10 -14.39
N PHE A 481 11.60 -9.53 -14.00
CA PHE A 481 10.37 -10.31 -13.81
C PHE A 481 9.89 -10.96 -15.11
N GLN A 482 9.90 -10.23 -16.23
CA GLN A 482 9.52 -10.78 -17.53
C GLN A 482 10.46 -11.92 -17.95
N LEU A 483 11.77 -11.73 -17.77
CA LEU A 483 12.77 -12.74 -18.11
C LEU A 483 12.66 -13.98 -17.21
N ALA A 484 12.51 -13.78 -15.89
CA ALA A 484 12.36 -14.88 -14.94
C ALA A 484 11.11 -15.73 -15.23
N PHE A 485 9.98 -15.07 -15.52
CA PHE A 485 8.76 -15.79 -15.88
C PHE A 485 8.95 -16.60 -17.17
N PHE A 486 9.57 -16.00 -18.19
CA PHE A 486 9.81 -16.69 -19.46
C PHE A 486 10.79 -17.86 -19.31
N LEU A 487 11.83 -17.74 -18.49
CA LEU A 487 12.75 -18.84 -18.19
C LEU A 487 12.01 -20.02 -17.55
N GLN A 488 11.05 -19.75 -16.68
CA GLN A 488 10.31 -20.79 -15.97
C GLN A 488 9.17 -21.40 -16.80
N TYR A 489 8.49 -20.61 -17.65
CA TYR A 489 7.22 -21.00 -18.27
C TYR A 489 7.17 -20.86 -19.79
N GLY A 490 8.14 -20.21 -20.43
CA GLY A 490 8.27 -20.15 -21.89
C GLY A 490 7.27 -19.24 -22.62
N PHE A 491 6.54 -18.36 -21.92
CA PHE A 491 5.63 -17.39 -22.56
C PHE A 491 5.63 -16.03 -21.85
N THR A 492 5.09 -14.99 -22.51
CA THR A 492 4.96 -13.65 -21.93
C THR A 492 3.59 -13.49 -21.23
N PRO A 493 3.56 -13.18 -19.92
CA PRO A 493 2.31 -13.06 -19.16
C PRO A 493 1.70 -11.66 -19.21
N ALA A 494 0.38 -11.58 -19.00
CA ALA A 494 -0.26 -10.30 -18.68
C ALA A 494 0.29 -9.76 -17.35
N THR A 495 0.82 -8.53 -17.39
CA THR A 495 1.55 -7.92 -16.27
C THR A 495 0.92 -6.60 -15.86
N TYR A 496 0.73 -6.41 -14.55
CA TYR A 496 0.23 -5.20 -13.91
C TYR A 496 1.33 -4.55 -13.07
N GLU A 497 1.44 -3.23 -13.18
CA GLU A 497 2.18 -2.39 -12.24
C GLU A 497 1.35 -1.17 -11.86
N SER A 498 1.22 -0.92 -10.56
CA SER A 498 0.45 0.23 -10.05
C SER A 498 1.20 1.54 -10.26
N CYS A 499 0.51 2.57 -10.77
CA CYS A 499 1.02 3.93 -10.86
C CYS A 499 0.01 4.92 -10.30
N SER A 500 0.40 5.78 -9.37
CA SER A 500 -0.55 6.72 -8.76
C SER A 500 -0.81 7.93 -9.66
N THR A 501 -2.08 8.35 -9.71
CA THR A 501 -2.56 9.58 -10.38
C THR A 501 -2.92 10.68 -9.38
N SER A 502 -2.41 10.59 -8.14
CA SER A 502 -2.69 11.53 -7.05
C SER A 502 -2.24 12.97 -7.32
N ALA A 503 -1.47 13.24 -8.39
CA ALA A 503 -1.21 14.63 -8.82
C ALA A 503 -2.48 15.36 -9.32
N PHE A 504 -3.59 14.65 -9.49
CA PHE A 504 -4.89 15.18 -9.89
C PHE A 504 -5.90 15.06 -8.76
N ARG A 505 -6.91 15.94 -8.78
CA ARG A 505 -8.04 15.95 -7.85
C ARG A 505 -8.77 14.61 -7.87
N HIS A 506 -8.91 14.01 -6.69
CA HIS A 506 -9.44 12.66 -6.48
C HIS A 506 -8.79 11.64 -7.45
N GLY A 507 -7.51 11.83 -7.74
CA GLY A 507 -6.69 10.87 -8.44
C GLY A 507 -6.64 9.55 -7.68
N ARG A 508 -6.53 8.45 -8.41
CA ARG A 508 -6.47 7.09 -7.86
C ARG A 508 -5.16 6.43 -8.30
N THR A 509 -5.29 5.34 -9.04
CA THR A 509 -4.21 4.64 -9.73
C THR A 509 -4.55 4.48 -11.20
N GLU A 510 -3.51 4.36 -12.02
CA GLU A 510 -3.54 3.86 -13.39
C GLU A 510 -2.60 2.65 -13.47
N THR A 511 -2.80 1.81 -14.48
CA THR A 511 -1.97 0.64 -14.75
C THR A 511 -0.83 1.00 -15.70
N VAL A 512 0.40 0.68 -15.31
CA VAL A 512 1.51 0.48 -16.25
C VAL A 512 1.47 -0.97 -16.72
N ARG A 513 1.73 -1.20 -18.01
CA ARG A 513 1.81 -2.54 -18.64
C ARG A 513 3.27 -2.86 -18.99
N PRO A 514 4.04 -3.52 -18.10
CA PRO A 514 5.47 -3.77 -18.32
C PRO A 514 5.75 -4.82 -19.39
N ALA A 515 4.81 -5.74 -19.63
CA ALA A 515 4.87 -6.68 -20.75
C ALA A 515 4.65 -5.92 -22.07
N THR A 516 5.75 -5.63 -22.77
CA THR A 516 5.79 -4.87 -24.02
C THR A 516 6.52 -5.66 -25.10
N MET A 517 6.40 -5.26 -26.37
CA MET A 517 7.22 -5.84 -27.43
C MET A 517 8.73 -5.63 -27.19
N ALA A 518 9.13 -4.51 -26.56
CA ALA A 518 10.54 -4.29 -26.21
C ALA A 518 11.03 -5.30 -25.18
N THR A 519 10.26 -5.54 -24.11
CA THR A 519 10.63 -6.56 -23.11
C THR A 519 10.58 -7.97 -23.69
N LYS A 520 9.60 -8.28 -24.54
CA LYS A 520 9.51 -9.60 -25.20
C LYS A 520 10.73 -9.88 -26.07
N GLN A 521 11.08 -8.95 -26.96
CA GLN A 521 12.27 -9.06 -27.81
C GLN A 521 13.56 -9.16 -27.00
N CYS A 522 13.67 -8.39 -25.91
CA CYS A 522 14.80 -8.47 -25.01
C CYS A 522 14.90 -9.85 -24.35
N VAL A 523 13.79 -10.36 -23.80
CA VAL A 523 13.71 -11.66 -23.14
C VAL A 523 14.04 -12.80 -24.11
N GLU A 524 13.45 -12.79 -25.32
CA GLU A 524 13.73 -13.77 -26.37
C GLU A 524 15.21 -13.76 -26.75
N ALA A 525 15.82 -12.58 -26.94
CA ALA A 525 17.25 -12.46 -27.23
C ALA A 525 18.15 -12.97 -26.09
N PHE A 526 17.73 -12.83 -24.83
CA PHE A 526 18.44 -13.42 -23.68
C PHE A 526 18.33 -14.95 -23.64
N CYS A 527 17.33 -15.54 -24.28
CA CYS A 527 17.05 -16.97 -24.30
C CYS A 527 17.51 -17.67 -25.60
N GLU A 528 17.98 -16.92 -26.61
CA GLU A 528 18.60 -17.49 -27.82
C GLU A 528 19.81 -18.38 -27.46
N PRO A 529 20.07 -19.49 -28.18
CA PRO A 529 21.25 -20.33 -27.96
C PRO A 529 22.55 -19.54 -28.17
N GLY A 530 23.46 -19.60 -27.20
CA GLY A 530 24.73 -18.88 -27.21
C GLY A 530 24.70 -17.61 -26.34
N LYS A 531 25.84 -16.89 -26.27
CA LYS A 531 25.88 -15.61 -25.56
C LYS A 531 25.40 -14.52 -26.52
N PRO A 532 24.38 -13.72 -26.18
CA PRO A 532 23.97 -12.61 -27.04
C PRO A 532 25.12 -11.62 -27.19
N ASP A 533 25.26 -11.01 -28.36
CA ASP A 533 26.20 -9.92 -28.57
C ASP A 533 25.97 -8.83 -27.49
N PRO A 534 26.98 -8.46 -26.69
CA PRO A 534 26.81 -7.53 -25.58
C PRO A 534 26.24 -6.16 -26.01
N SER A 535 26.57 -5.70 -27.22
CA SER A 535 26.10 -4.40 -27.73
C SER A 535 24.61 -4.48 -28.09
N ARG A 536 24.18 -5.55 -28.78
CA ARG A 536 22.76 -5.84 -29.06
C ARG A 536 21.97 -6.01 -27.76
N ALA A 537 22.47 -6.79 -26.80
CA ALA A 537 21.79 -7.01 -25.52
C ALA A 537 21.63 -5.71 -24.73
N ARG A 538 22.67 -4.86 -24.70
CA ARG A 538 22.60 -3.55 -24.04
C ARG A 538 21.56 -2.63 -24.69
N ALA A 539 21.54 -2.56 -26.03
CA ALA A 539 20.57 -1.75 -26.75
C ALA A 539 19.12 -2.18 -26.47
N LEU A 540 18.87 -3.49 -26.36
CA LEU A 540 17.56 -4.03 -26.00
C LEU A 540 17.14 -3.64 -24.57
N ILE A 541 18.06 -3.69 -23.60
CA ILE A 541 17.81 -3.22 -22.22
C ILE A 541 17.47 -1.72 -22.22
N ASP A 542 18.20 -0.91 -22.99
CA ASP A 542 17.98 0.54 -23.08
C ASP A 542 16.61 0.86 -23.68
N GLU A 543 16.18 0.14 -24.73
CA GLU A 543 14.85 0.31 -25.31
C GLU A 543 13.75 -0.13 -24.33
N CYS A 544 13.93 -1.23 -23.59
CA CYS A 544 13.03 -1.62 -22.50
C CYS A 544 12.86 -0.48 -21.49
N SER A 545 13.98 0.12 -21.08
CA SER A 545 13.98 1.25 -20.14
C SER A 545 13.26 2.45 -20.70
N LYS A 546 13.50 2.81 -21.95
CA LYS A 546 12.87 3.94 -22.63
C LYS A 546 11.35 3.75 -22.76
N VAL A 547 10.89 2.57 -23.18
CA VAL A 547 9.46 2.25 -23.33
C VAL A 547 8.78 2.26 -21.96
N HIS A 548 9.34 1.57 -20.96
CA HIS A 548 8.80 1.57 -19.61
C HIS A 548 8.75 2.98 -19.01
N ASN A 549 9.79 3.79 -19.23
CA ASN A 549 9.82 5.23 -18.88
C ASN A 549 8.70 6.05 -19.49
N ARG A 550 8.34 5.78 -20.75
CA ARG A 550 7.22 6.45 -21.42
C ARG A 550 5.91 6.03 -20.77
N LEU A 551 5.67 4.72 -20.60
CA LEU A 551 4.44 4.19 -20.05
C LEU A 551 4.19 4.68 -18.61
N THR A 552 5.20 4.69 -17.74
CA THR A 552 5.06 5.26 -16.38
C THR A 552 4.66 6.74 -16.42
N LYS A 553 5.20 7.52 -17.38
CA LYS A 553 4.84 8.94 -17.52
C LYS A 553 3.41 9.11 -18.00
N GLU A 554 2.98 8.32 -18.97
CA GLU A 554 1.62 8.34 -19.46
C GLU A 554 0.65 7.94 -18.34
N ALA A 555 0.90 6.84 -17.64
CA ALA A 555 0.06 6.38 -16.54
C ALA A 555 -0.09 7.43 -15.42
N ALA A 556 1.02 8.01 -14.96
CA ALA A 556 0.99 9.06 -13.93
C ALA A 556 0.22 10.33 -14.37
N MET A 557 0.14 10.58 -15.68
CA MET A 557 -0.62 11.69 -16.27
C MET A 557 -2.07 11.32 -16.60
N GLY A 558 -2.55 10.14 -16.15
CA GLY A 558 -3.90 9.66 -16.46
C GLY A 558 -4.09 9.31 -17.93
N GLN A 559 -3.02 8.94 -18.63
CA GLN A 559 -3.00 8.59 -20.06
C GLN A 559 -2.84 7.09 -20.31
N GLY A 560 -2.97 6.25 -19.28
CA GLY A 560 -3.13 4.81 -19.48
C GLY A 560 -4.47 4.49 -20.15
N PHE A 561 -4.68 3.22 -20.48
CA PHE A 561 -5.92 2.78 -21.14
C PHE A 561 -6.85 2.02 -20.18
N ASP A 562 -6.32 1.36 -19.15
CA ASP A 562 -7.07 0.44 -18.29
C ASP A 562 -8.24 1.15 -17.58
N ARG A 563 -7.99 2.30 -16.93
CA ARG A 563 -9.08 3.04 -16.25
C ARG A 563 -10.08 3.64 -17.23
N HIS A 564 -9.64 4.04 -18.43
CA HIS A 564 -10.54 4.58 -19.44
C HIS A 564 -11.46 3.48 -19.99
N LEU A 565 -10.93 2.32 -20.38
CA LEU A 565 -11.74 1.18 -20.83
C LEU A 565 -12.70 0.69 -19.75
N PHE A 566 -12.26 0.65 -18.48
CA PHE A 566 -13.15 0.33 -17.36
C PHE A 566 -14.31 1.33 -17.26
N ALA A 567 -14.03 2.63 -17.32
CA ALA A 567 -15.08 3.65 -17.29
C ALA A 567 -16.04 3.57 -18.50
N LEU A 568 -15.53 3.30 -19.70
CA LEU A 568 -16.36 3.10 -20.90
C LEU A 568 -17.24 1.87 -20.80
N ARG A 569 -16.74 0.78 -20.21
CA ARG A 569 -17.54 -0.42 -19.94
C ARG A 569 -18.71 -0.09 -19.01
N LEU A 570 -18.47 0.68 -17.95
CA LEU A 570 -19.53 1.11 -17.04
C LEU A 570 -20.54 2.03 -17.72
N MET A 571 -20.11 2.91 -18.63
CA MET A 571 -21.04 3.72 -19.42
C MET A 571 -21.91 2.84 -20.33
N ALA A 572 -21.37 1.75 -20.87
CA ALA A 572 -22.14 0.81 -21.67
C ALA A 572 -23.17 0.04 -20.82
N GLU A 573 -22.78 -0.37 -19.62
CA GLU A 573 -23.69 -0.99 -18.65
C GLU A 573 -24.81 -0.01 -18.22
N GLU A 574 -24.48 1.27 -17.98
CA GLU A 574 -25.43 2.34 -17.62
C GLU A 574 -26.38 2.71 -18.78
N ARG A 575 -25.88 2.70 -20.02
CA ARG A 575 -26.71 2.91 -21.23
C ARG A 575 -27.74 1.79 -21.40
N GLY A 576 -27.46 0.60 -20.88
CA GLY A 576 -28.26 -0.61 -21.09
C GLY A 576 -28.03 -1.25 -22.46
N GLY A 577 -28.64 -2.42 -22.65
CA GLY A 577 -28.46 -3.24 -23.85
C GLY A 577 -27.25 -4.18 -23.79
N PRO A 578 -26.86 -4.79 -24.94
CA PRO A 578 -25.72 -5.69 -25.00
C PRO A 578 -24.40 -4.93 -24.75
N LEU A 579 -23.47 -5.58 -24.04
CA LEU A 579 -22.14 -5.02 -23.84
C LEU A 579 -21.36 -5.00 -25.18
N PRO A 580 -20.61 -3.94 -25.50
CA PRO A 580 -19.76 -3.88 -26.70
C PRO A 580 -18.88 -5.12 -26.83
N GLU A 581 -18.67 -5.59 -28.07
CA GLU A 581 -17.91 -6.81 -28.34
C GLU A 581 -16.49 -6.77 -27.75
N LEU A 582 -15.87 -5.59 -27.71
CA LEU A 582 -14.57 -5.38 -27.06
C LEU A 582 -14.51 -5.96 -25.65
N PHE A 583 -15.56 -5.77 -24.84
CA PHE A 583 -15.57 -6.21 -23.44
C PHE A 583 -15.99 -7.68 -23.28
N ARG A 584 -16.44 -8.32 -24.37
CA ARG A 584 -16.75 -9.75 -24.46
C ARG A 584 -15.64 -10.56 -25.14
N ASP A 585 -14.69 -9.90 -25.80
CA ASP A 585 -13.51 -10.52 -26.41
C ASP A 585 -12.70 -11.28 -25.34
N PRO A 586 -12.40 -12.58 -25.53
CA PRO A 586 -11.51 -13.32 -24.66
C PRO A 586 -10.17 -12.63 -24.38
N SER A 587 -9.66 -11.84 -25.33
CA SER A 587 -8.42 -11.07 -25.14
C SER A 587 -8.57 -9.97 -24.09
N TYR A 588 -9.76 -9.39 -23.91
CA TYR A 588 -10.02 -8.43 -22.84
C TYR A 588 -9.96 -9.10 -21.46
N SER A 589 -10.54 -10.28 -21.32
CA SER A 589 -10.42 -11.09 -20.10
C SER A 589 -8.97 -11.47 -19.82
N LYS A 590 -8.23 -11.94 -20.84
CA LYS A 590 -6.79 -12.28 -20.74
C LYS A 590 -5.94 -11.08 -20.35
N ALA A 591 -6.24 -9.87 -20.85
CA ALA A 591 -5.55 -8.65 -20.46
C ALA A 591 -5.78 -8.26 -18.99
N ASN A 592 -6.93 -8.60 -18.41
CA ASN A 592 -7.28 -8.29 -17.02
C ASN A 592 -6.98 -9.45 -16.05
N HIS A 593 -6.51 -10.59 -16.57
CA HIS A 593 -6.02 -11.72 -15.79
C HIS A 593 -4.53 -11.53 -15.48
N PHE A 594 -4.21 -10.76 -14.46
CA PHE A 594 -2.83 -10.35 -14.15
C PHE A 594 -1.99 -11.48 -13.55
N THR A 595 -1.41 -12.33 -14.40
CA THR A 595 -0.49 -13.40 -14.01
C THR A 595 0.74 -12.86 -13.27
N LEU A 596 1.27 -11.67 -13.63
CA LEU A 596 2.25 -10.95 -12.82
C LEU A 596 1.62 -9.66 -12.30
N SER A 597 1.34 -9.60 -11.00
CA SER A 597 0.89 -8.39 -10.33
C SER A 597 2.03 -7.81 -9.49
N THR A 598 2.42 -6.58 -9.78
CA THR A 598 3.62 -5.97 -9.20
C THR A 598 3.31 -4.65 -8.54
N SER A 599 3.97 -4.38 -7.41
CA SER A 599 3.90 -3.10 -6.72
C SER A 599 5.22 -2.78 -6.04
N THR A 600 5.65 -1.54 -6.18
CA THR A 600 6.92 -1.06 -5.65
C THR A 600 6.71 -0.28 -4.35
N LEU A 601 7.62 -0.47 -3.40
CA LEU A 601 7.68 0.25 -2.13
C LEU A 601 8.93 1.13 -2.09
N TYR A 602 8.72 2.42 -1.83
CA TYR A 602 9.78 3.43 -1.75
C TYR A 602 9.87 4.04 -0.35
N GLY A 603 11.06 4.47 0.06
CA GLY A 603 11.34 4.90 1.42
C GLY A 603 12.55 4.20 2.06
N THR A 604 12.86 4.58 3.29
CA THR A 604 13.97 4.01 4.08
C THR A 604 13.48 3.26 5.31
N SER A 605 12.19 3.31 5.59
CA SER A 605 11.57 2.82 6.82
C SER A 605 11.11 1.36 6.73
N PHE A 606 11.08 0.77 5.54
CA PHE A 606 10.60 -0.59 5.32
C PHE A 606 11.71 -1.63 5.39
N SER A 607 11.42 -2.77 6.02
CA SER A 607 12.22 -4.00 5.95
C SER A 607 11.69 -4.97 4.88
N GLY A 608 10.43 -4.80 4.46
CA GLY A 608 9.78 -5.56 3.41
C GLY A 608 8.30 -5.21 3.30
N GLY A 609 7.60 -5.86 2.39
CA GLY A 609 6.16 -5.73 2.23
C GLY A 609 5.68 -6.56 1.04
N GLY A 610 4.39 -6.81 0.98
CA GLY A 610 3.82 -7.58 -0.11
C GLY A 610 2.35 -7.90 0.05
N PHE A 611 1.87 -8.69 -0.90
CA PHE A 611 0.47 -9.05 -1.10
C PHE A 611 0.42 -10.43 -1.77
N ALA A 612 -0.71 -11.13 -1.70
CA ALA A 612 -0.88 -12.40 -2.39
C ALA A 612 -1.09 -12.19 -3.90
N ALA A 613 -0.97 -13.26 -4.69
CA ALA A 613 -1.33 -13.21 -6.10
C ALA A 613 -2.82 -12.84 -6.28
N VAL A 614 -3.11 -12.01 -7.28
CA VAL A 614 -4.48 -11.52 -7.55
C VAL A 614 -5.32 -12.49 -8.39
N VAL A 615 -4.69 -13.52 -8.95
CA VAL A 615 -5.32 -14.64 -9.66
C VAL A 615 -4.71 -15.96 -9.19
N PRO A 616 -5.44 -17.10 -9.23
CA PRO A 616 -4.97 -18.38 -8.69
C PRO A 616 -3.64 -18.87 -9.28
N ASP A 617 -3.42 -18.63 -10.57
CA ASP A 617 -2.23 -19.02 -11.33
C ASP A 617 -1.27 -17.83 -11.57
N GLY A 618 -1.27 -16.85 -10.67
CA GLY A 618 -0.43 -15.66 -10.76
C GLY A 618 0.65 -15.58 -9.68
N TYR A 619 1.39 -14.47 -9.74
CA TYR A 619 2.35 -14.03 -8.73
C TYR A 619 1.97 -12.65 -8.19
N GLY A 620 2.12 -12.46 -6.88
CA GLY A 620 2.20 -11.15 -6.25
C GLY A 620 3.67 -10.80 -5.99
N LEU A 621 4.15 -9.71 -6.59
CA LEU A 621 5.54 -9.27 -6.52
C LEU A 621 5.64 -7.90 -5.85
N GLY A 622 5.84 -7.90 -4.53
CA GLY A 622 6.14 -6.69 -3.76
C GLY A 622 7.65 -6.43 -3.77
N TYR A 623 8.10 -5.31 -4.32
CA TYR A 623 9.55 -5.07 -4.50
C TYR A 623 9.99 -3.67 -4.08
N GLY A 624 11.28 -3.53 -3.79
CA GLY A 624 11.89 -2.24 -3.45
C GLY A 624 13.40 -2.36 -3.31
N SER A 625 14.06 -1.22 -3.12
CA SER A 625 15.52 -1.19 -2.91
C SER A 625 15.89 -0.58 -1.56
N PRO A 626 15.64 -1.29 -0.43
CA PRO A 626 16.13 -0.85 0.87
C PRO A 626 17.65 -1.01 0.93
N ASP A 627 18.35 -0.01 1.44
CA ASP A 627 19.76 -0.11 1.89
C ASP A 627 20.76 -0.72 0.88
N GLY A 628 20.62 -0.39 -0.40
CA GLY A 628 21.64 -0.72 -1.40
C GLY A 628 21.55 -2.13 -1.98
N TYR A 629 20.41 -2.80 -1.91
CA TYR A 629 20.13 -4.04 -2.64
C TYR A 629 18.72 -4.01 -3.26
N LEU A 630 18.39 -4.95 -4.14
CA LEU A 630 17.00 -5.21 -4.58
C LEU A 630 16.38 -6.28 -3.68
N GLY A 631 15.23 -5.99 -3.08
CA GLY A 631 14.41 -6.95 -2.34
C GLY A 631 13.08 -7.20 -3.05
N VAL A 632 12.63 -8.45 -3.10
CA VAL A 632 11.34 -8.86 -3.67
C VAL A 632 10.69 -9.88 -2.74
N LEU A 633 9.43 -9.68 -2.40
CA LEU A 633 8.59 -10.69 -1.79
C LEU A 633 7.74 -11.32 -2.90
N ILE A 634 7.99 -12.61 -3.17
CA ILE A 634 7.32 -13.37 -4.23
C ILE A 634 6.21 -14.19 -3.57
N SER A 635 4.96 -14.00 -3.97
CA SER A 635 3.84 -14.81 -3.51
C SER A 635 3.15 -15.54 -4.66
N SER A 636 2.67 -16.75 -4.41
CA SER A 636 1.83 -17.50 -5.37
C SER A 636 1.00 -18.57 -4.67
N TYR A 637 0.10 -19.23 -5.41
CA TYR A 637 -0.66 -20.37 -4.90
C TYR A 637 -0.18 -21.70 -5.50
N HIS A 638 0.13 -22.65 -4.63
CA HIS A 638 0.42 -24.04 -4.99
C HIS A 638 -0.89 -24.80 -5.31
N PRO A 639 -0.92 -25.72 -6.29
CA PRO A 639 0.18 -26.16 -7.15
C PRO A 639 0.35 -25.32 -8.44
N HIS A 640 -0.40 -24.23 -8.61
CA HIS A 640 -0.45 -23.52 -9.88
C HIS A 640 0.86 -22.83 -10.26
N ARG A 641 1.62 -22.34 -9.28
CA ARG A 641 2.89 -21.61 -9.48
C ARG A 641 3.90 -21.95 -8.39
N ASP A 642 5.17 -21.85 -8.72
CA ASP A 642 6.30 -22.14 -7.82
C ASP A 642 7.12 -20.87 -7.56
N THR A 643 7.08 -20.38 -6.32
CA THR A 643 7.83 -19.19 -5.89
C THR A 643 9.33 -19.44 -5.78
N ARG A 644 9.77 -20.67 -5.49
CA ARG A 644 11.20 -20.99 -5.35
C ARG A 644 11.87 -21.06 -6.72
N GLY A 645 11.29 -21.81 -7.66
CA GLY A 645 11.75 -21.81 -9.05
C GLY A 645 11.71 -20.43 -9.68
N PHE A 646 10.72 -19.60 -9.37
CA PHE A 646 10.69 -18.21 -9.84
C PHE A 646 11.83 -17.38 -9.26
N ALA A 647 12.18 -17.57 -7.99
CA ALA A 647 13.32 -16.90 -7.34
C ALA A 647 14.66 -17.31 -7.97
N GLU A 648 14.83 -18.58 -8.33
CA GLU A 648 15.99 -19.09 -9.06
C GLU A 648 16.10 -18.46 -10.46
N CYS A 649 15.00 -18.45 -11.21
CA CYS A 649 14.92 -17.80 -12.52
C CYS A 649 15.15 -16.29 -12.42
N MET A 650 14.70 -15.65 -11.34
CA MET A 650 14.98 -14.24 -11.06
C MET A 650 16.46 -13.97 -10.82
N LYS A 651 17.14 -14.81 -10.03
CA LYS A 651 18.58 -14.70 -9.84
C LYS A 651 19.30 -14.77 -11.18
N GLU A 652 18.95 -15.77 -11.99
CA GLU A 652 19.53 -15.94 -13.33
C GLU A 652 19.25 -14.74 -14.25
N ALA A 653 18.00 -14.26 -14.28
CA ALA A 653 17.62 -13.09 -15.06
C ALA A 653 18.44 -11.85 -14.67
N LEU A 654 18.59 -11.60 -13.37
CA LEU A 654 19.36 -10.47 -12.86
C LEU A 654 20.86 -10.61 -13.13
N ASP A 655 21.42 -11.82 -13.00
CA ASP A 655 22.82 -12.10 -13.35
C ASP A 655 23.07 -11.83 -14.83
N ARG A 656 22.19 -12.30 -15.72
CA ARG A 656 22.28 -12.04 -17.17
C ARG A 656 22.23 -10.54 -17.48
N ILE A 657 21.30 -9.80 -16.89
CA ILE A 657 21.17 -8.34 -17.07
C ILE A 657 22.42 -7.62 -16.54
N CYS A 658 22.84 -7.90 -15.30
CA CYS A 658 23.98 -7.23 -14.67
C CYS A 658 25.29 -7.50 -15.42
N ASN A 659 25.51 -8.72 -15.93
CA ASN A 659 26.68 -9.06 -16.73
C ASN A 659 26.78 -8.21 -18.01
N VAL A 660 25.66 -7.98 -18.71
CA VAL A 660 25.63 -7.07 -19.87
C VAL A 660 25.95 -5.64 -19.47
N LEU A 661 25.40 -5.17 -18.35
CA LEU A 661 25.65 -3.81 -17.84
C LEU A 661 27.10 -3.60 -17.43
N VAL A 662 27.79 -4.61 -16.89
CA VAL A 662 29.22 -4.52 -16.54
C VAL A 662 30.10 -4.61 -17.79
N ALA A 663 29.78 -5.48 -18.75
CA ALA A 663 30.56 -5.62 -19.98
C ALA A 663 30.57 -4.33 -20.83
N GLY A 664 29.49 -3.54 -20.78
CA GLY A 664 29.38 -2.27 -21.47
C GLY A 664 30.34 -1.16 -21.00
N ASP A 665 30.98 -1.30 -19.83
CA ASP A 665 31.96 -0.31 -19.33
C ASP A 665 33.37 -0.50 -19.91
N LYS A 666 33.65 -1.64 -20.53
CA LYS A 666 35.00 -1.98 -21.03
C LYS A 666 35.30 -1.40 -22.42
N LYS A 667 34.57 -0.37 -22.85
CA LYS A 667 34.76 0.31 -24.15
C LYS A 667 35.00 1.80 -23.97
#